data_AF-A0A812RJJ6-F1
#
_entry.id   AF-A0A812RJJ6-F1
#
_cell.length_a   1.000
_cell.length_b   1.000
_cell.length_c   1.000
_cell.angle_alpha   90.00
_cell.angle_beta   90.00
_cell.angle_gamma   90.00
#
_symmetry.space_group_name_H-M   'P 1'
#
loop_
_entity.id
_entity.type
_entity.pdbx_description
1 polymer ?
#
loop_
_entity_poly.entity_id
_entity_poly.type
_entity_poly.pdbx_seq_one_letter_code
_entity_poly.pdbx_strand_id
1 'polypeptide(L)'
;MDAVPDFFEEQPEEPETVEEPPEPHANGRGRGRNGRGKGARQGASTRGSGSRGKGPNKRATASTCICPKCTAPKYPGSRFCSLFHHKKAWDNMIYQRKSRSITQEQADAFDERMKIDHEAGKEVAQFALDNPPELKKKGLVDFQRFVRTRGERVATCRQDGTRPYTYAAFIKYAENREGLSEEDGKEMWNEFYKDKTIERDNLGWRGAERLWVPVHQLKMNDRQHYVDNQVQEGSDEMRDHLARQELGFDDEHFSMTAAQKKDLADGPTLATPVKNKDVKSEPGGEADHLTPEKVAAVKIGREGPQLHRGMEASMRKIRSEFQKQLQLAVGAMKSYADHPAELKANDRALLTFCRTLQFRHELGVRVAERVGDIQLIVPDSSMCSGASVNSQPDPTSVQDPSNADAGSVIVQEPSTSLLETRKALSFEDFSREARTIKNKCWETDSPLQPLDYVHELMDNVLDAKDPEKFLVLKHDWQKLEKMFQGIAKGIKQAADDVTKHMRLKVSEQAREKKRKADQDARDSLNKVKEEAKRQQDAIKKRKLALDAEETKLYTADLQPTVVPLVKAVEQLGAEGDQWKFPWLVEGNEQLELQFADAVLQKALPTWASQYKKLLNQSKPKVSIVTYPLEEKQGRKIVNEYLATFMKKAVDISEVTGGPNFMDTVWLYGVAGNHRSMAFLPNFASQTRVQLMGENRFLMFEWATLTAAMAEEAKAGGKEPKEMTAMCEDLKTANADRLAGLVKYGATVRQCTLKKNMLLFIPTGWLVVEIASESPINYGCRKSWFDPVNVQRYAASIKIAKATGLPDSSIDRMSKILEILAKTAR
;
A
#
# COMPACT_ATOMS: atom_id res chain seq x y z
N MET A 1 74.46 52.02 21.25
CA MET A 1 73.37 52.96 20.90
C MET A 1 72.12 52.11 20.71
N ASP A 2 71.61 51.47 21.76
CA ASP A 2 70.94 52.06 22.94
C ASP A 2 69.71 52.86 22.50
N ALA A 3 68.49 52.73 23.02
CA ALA A 3 67.83 51.86 23.99
C ALA A 3 66.30 52.21 23.90
N VAL A 4 65.43 51.21 24.15
CA VAL A 4 64.13 51.14 24.91
C VAL A 4 63.47 52.50 25.32
N PRO A 5 62.10 52.68 25.48
CA PRO A 5 61.16 51.69 26.02
C PRO A 5 59.62 51.73 25.72
N ASP A 6 58.96 50.63 26.16
CA ASP A 6 57.61 50.37 26.74
C ASP A 6 56.31 50.80 25.99
N PHE A 7 55.16 50.09 26.04
CA PHE A 7 54.46 49.44 27.17
C PHE A 7 53.50 48.33 26.68
N PHE A 8 53.31 47.28 27.50
CA PHE A 8 52.40 46.13 27.35
C PHE A 8 50.97 46.45 27.82
N GLU A 9 49.95 45.84 27.20
CA GLU A 9 48.66 45.53 27.86
C GLU A 9 48.10 44.19 27.32
N GLU A 10 47.80 43.29 28.26
CA GLU A 10 47.40 41.88 28.08
C GLU A 10 45.92 41.70 27.68
N GLN A 11 45.61 40.62 26.94
CA GLN A 11 44.30 39.94 27.05
C GLN A 11 44.47 38.40 26.95
N PRO A 12 43.60 37.62 27.64
CA PRO A 12 43.90 36.25 28.06
C PRO A 12 43.44 35.16 27.06
N GLU A 13 44.19 34.05 27.08
CA GLU A 13 43.91 32.78 26.39
C GLU A 13 42.83 31.96 27.12
N GLU A 14 41.90 31.36 26.36
CA GLU A 14 40.97 30.33 26.82
C GLU A 14 41.54 28.92 26.61
N PRO A 15 41.24 27.94 27.49
CA PRO A 15 42.02 26.70 27.62
C PRO A 15 41.51 25.51 26.79
N GLU A 16 42.48 24.67 26.43
CA GLU A 16 42.35 23.33 25.86
C GLU A 16 41.58 22.37 26.77
N THR A 17 40.67 21.57 26.18
CA THR A 17 39.93 20.51 26.88
C THR A 17 40.70 19.18 26.85
N VAL A 18 40.89 18.64 28.05
CA VAL A 18 41.61 17.42 28.41
C VAL A 18 40.74 16.17 28.22
N GLU A 19 41.36 15.09 27.73
CA GLU A 19 40.80 13.74 27.58
C GLU A 19 40.55 13.06 28.96
N GLU A 20 39.36 12.48 29.15
CA GLU A 20 39.02 11.65 30.32
C GLU A 20 39.35 10.16 30.11
N PRO A 21 39.89 9.46 31.14
CA PRO A 21 40.19 8.03 31.09
C PRO A 21 39.00 7.15 31.56
N PRO A 22 38.99 5.84 31.22
CA PRO A 22 37.85 4.94 31.48
C PRO A 22 37.90 4.29 32.87
N GLU A 23 36.74 4.21 33.53
CA GLU A 23 36.56 3.50 34.82
C GLU A 23 36.31 1.99 34.67
N PRO A 24 36.68 1.16 35.68
CA PRO A 24 36.79 -0.29 35.56
C PRO A 24 35.58 -1.10 36.06
N HIS A 25 35.56 -2.36 35.61
CA HIS A 25 34.63 -3.43 35.96
C HIS A 25 34.49 -3.74 37.46
N ALA A 26 33.25 -4.00 37.91
CA ALA A 26 32.96 -4.69 39.17
C ALA A 26 32.12 -5.96 38.95
N ASN A 27 32.64 -7.09 39.46
CA ASN A 27 31.97 -8.38 39.59
C ASN A 27 31.02 -8.38 40.80
N GLY A 28 29.81 -8.91 40.65
CA GLY A 28 28.86 -9.08 41.76
C GLY A 28 27.97 -10.31 41.59
N ARG A 29 28.12 -11.27 42.51
CA ARG A 29 27.42 -12.57 42.57
C ARG A 29 25.99 -12.44 43.14
N GLY A 30 25.07 -13.22 42.58
CA GLY A 30 24.30 -14.22 43.36
C GLY A 30 22.87 -13.91 43.86
N ARG A 31 22.05 -14.97 43.84
CA ARG A 31 20.69 -15.22 44.40
C ARG A 31 19.55 -14.71 43.51
N GLY A 32 18.64 -15.50 42.94
CA GLY A 32 18.20 -16.87 43.19
C GLY A 32 16.80 -16.89 43.81
N ARG A 33 15.73 -17.09 43.02
CA ARG A 33 14.49 -17.75 43.47
C ARG A 33 13.54 -18.15 42.32
N ASN A 34 13.56 -19.46 42.04
CA ASN A 34 12.43 -20.37 41.82
C ASN A 34 11.22 -19.97 40.95
N GLY A 35 10.99 -20.79 39.91
CA GLY A 35 9.67 -20.97 39.29
C GLY A 35 9.64 -22.00 38.14
N ARG A 36 9.84 -23.28 38.50
CA ARG A 36 9.47 -24.57 37.83
C ARG A 36 8.53 -24.42 36.59
N GLY A 37 8.89 -24.91 35.39
CA GLY A 37 8.90 -26.32 34.91
C GLY A 37 7.54 -26.63 34.23
N LYS A 38 7.33 -27.31 33.09
CA LYS A 38 7.92 -28.45 32.34
C LYS A 38 7.35 -28.36 30.89
N GLY A 39 7.81 -28.99 29.80
CA GLY A 39 8.85 -29.97 29.47
C GLY A 39 9.02 -29.94 27.92
N ALA A 40 10.23 -30.04 27.40
CA ALA A 40 10.90 -31.27 26.98
C ALA A 40 10.19 -32.05 25.85
N ARG A 41 10.68 -31.88 24.61
CA ARG A 41 11.00 -33.01 23.71
C ARG A 41 12.23 -32.67 22.88
N GLN A 42 13.21 -33.56 22.99
CA GLN A 42 14.51 -33.55 22.33
C GLN A 42 14.36 -33.99 20.87
N GLY A 43 15.15 -33.39 19.99
CA GLY A 43 15.40 -33.85 18.62
C GLY A 43 16.77 -33.33 18.19
N ALA A 44 17.77 -34.20 18.27
CA ALA A 44 19.15 -33.91 17.92
C ALA A 44 19.34 -33.93 16.40
N SER A 45 20.02 -32.92 15.83
CA SER A 45 20.88 -33.13 14.67
C SER A 45 22.07 -32.15 14.67
N THR A 46 23.24 -32.79 14.79
CA THR A 46 24.52 -32.50 14.15
C THR A 46 24.98 -31.05 13.89
N ARG A 47 26.06 -30.73 14.63
CA ARG A 47 27.01 -29.63 14.45
C ARG A 47 27.52 -29.52 13.01
N GLY A 48 27.43 -28.31 12.45
CA GLY A 48 28.32 -27.81 11.39
C GLY A 48 28.83 -26.43 11.80
N SER A 49 30.13 -26.35 12.10
CA SER A 49 30.84 -25.15 12.53
C SER A 49 30.96 -24.13 11.39
N GLY A 50 30.44 -22.92 11.59
CA GLY A 50 30.65 -21.78 10.70
C GLY A 50 30.52 -20.47 11.47
N SER A 51 31.63 -19.76 11.60
CA SER A 51 31.81 -18.51 12.33
C SER A 51 30.78 -17.42 11.98
N ARG A 52 29.99 -16.97 12.98
CA ARG A 52 29.16 -15.76 12.87
C ARG A 52 29.89 -14.56 13.48
N GLY A 53 30.69 -13.89 12.67
CA GLY A 53 31.03 -12.49 12.89
C GLY A 53 29.81 -11.62 12.57
N LYS A 54 29.18 -11.03 13.60
CA LYS A 54 28.16 -9.98 13.42
C LYS A 54 28.87 -8.67 13.07
N GLY A 55 29.03 -8.40 11.78
CA GLY A 55 29.37 -7.06 11.29
C GLY A 55 28.14 -6.13 11.35
N PRO A 56 28.35 -4.80 11.45
CA PRO A 56 27.27 -3.81 11.47
C PRO A 56 26.55 -3.80 10.12
N ASN A 57 25.23 -4.03 10.13
CA ASN A 57 24.39 -4.02 8.94
C ASN A 57 24.43 -2.65 8.26
N LYS A 58 25.13 -2.58 7.11
CA LYS A 58 25.03 -1.48 6.16
C LYS A 58 23.55 -1.27 5.82
N ARG A 59 23.06 -0.04 6.00
CA ARG A 59 21.68 0.39 5.66
C ARG A 59 21.40 0.06 4.19
N ALA A 60 20.72 -1.06 3.94
CA ALA A 60 20.17 -1.38 2.63
C ALA A 60 19.21 -0.26 2.20
N THR A 61 19.32 0.19 0.96
CA THR A 61 18.41 1.18 0.38
C THR A 61 16.96 0.72 0.57
N ALA A 62 16.09 1.63 1.01
CA ALA A 62 14.71 1.34 1.34
C ALA A 62 13.97 0.81 0.10
N SER A 63 13.94 -0.52 -0.07
CA SER A 63 13.14 -1.15 -1.12
C SER A 63 11.67 -0.79 -0.96
N THR A 64 10.95 -0.60 -2.07
CA THR A 64 9.54 -0.21 -2.09
C THR A 64 8.61 -1.39 -1.83
N CYS A 65 7.44 -1.14 -1.28
CA CYS A 65 6.40 -2.13 -1.00
C CYS A 65 6.11 -3.03 -2.21
N ILE A 66 5.90 -4.34 -1.97
CA ILE A 66 5.60 -5.30 -3.06
C ILE A 66 4.17 -5.18 -3.61
N CYS A 67 3.27 -4.47 -2.92
CA CYS A 67 1.90 -4.24 -3.40
C CYS A 67 1.90 -3.45 -4.72
N PRO A 68 1.11 -3.87 -5.73
CA PRO A 68 1.00 -3.16 -7.00
C PRO A 68 0.64 -1.69 -6.77
N LYS A 69 1.25 -0.78 -7.54
CA LYS A 69 1.02 0.67 -7.47
C LYS A 69 1.42 1.34 -6.13
N CYS A 70 2.02 0.61 -5.19
CA CYS A 70 2.46 1.17 -3.92
C CYS A 70 3.91 1.64 -4.00
N THR A 71 4.11 2.96 -3.94
CA THR A 71 5.46 3.58 -3.97
C THR A 71 6.08 3.76 -2.58
N ALA A 72 5.37 3.41 -1.51
CA ALA A 72 5.87 3.60 -0.15
C ALA A 72 7.04 2.65 0.17
N PRO A 73 8.01 3.09 1.00
CA PRO A 73 9.09 2.23 1.47
C PRO A 73 8.56 1.06 2.30
N LYS A 74 9.22 -0.10 2.22
CA LYS A 74 8.91 -1.26 3.06
C LYS A 74 9.15 -0.94 4.54
N TYR A 75 8.30 -1.48 5.40
CA TYR A 75 8.53 -1.46 6.84
C TYR A 75 9.73 -2.35 7.19
N PRO A 76 10.65 -1.95 8.09
CA PRO A 76 11.82 -2.75 8.45
C PRO A 76 11.45 -4.19 8.85
N GLY A 77 12.05 -5.17 8.17
CA GLY A 77 11.77 -6.60 8.40
C GLY A 77 10.46 -7.11 7.78
N SER A 78 9.74 -6.30 7.01
CA SER A 78 8.53 -6.69 6.28
C SER A 78 8.69 -6.48 4.78
N ARG A 79 7.88 -7.19 4.00
CA ARG A 79 7.75 -6.99 2.54
C ARG A 79 6.81 -5.84 2.18
N PHE A 80 6.05 -5.34 3.16
CA PHE A 80 4.95 -4.39 2.97
C PHE A 80 5.22 -3.05 3.68
N CYS A 81 4.61 -1.96 3.18
CA CYS A 81 4.72 -0.64 3.81
C CYS A 81 3.79 -0.49 5.03
N SER A 82 4.16 0.40 5.95
CA SER A 82 3.27 0.86 7.03
C SER A 82 2.33 1.99 6.58
N LEU A 83 2.76 2.83 5.64
CA LEU A 83 2.09 4.06 5.21
C LEU A 83 0.68 3.83 4.64
N PHE A 84 0.51 2.84 3.75
CA PHE A 84 -0.80 2.50 3.16
C PHE A 84 -1.41 1.27 3.83
N HIS A 85 -1.05 1.02 5.09
CA HIS A 85 -1.58 -0.08 5.89
C HIS A 85 -1.39 -1.50 5.32
N HIS A 86 -0.62 -1.70 4.24
CA HIS A 86 -0.35 -3.02 3.67
C HIS A 86 0.30 -3.98 4.68
N LYS A 87 1.18 -3.49 5.55
CA LYS A 87 1.73 -4.31 6.64
C LYS A 87 0.63 -4.76 7.61
N LYS A 88 -0.28 -3.86 7.99
CA LYS A 88 -1.38 -4.18 8.93
C LYS A 88 -2.37 -5.15 8.28
N ALA A 89 -2.64 -5.00 6.99
CA ALA A 89 -3.43 -5.96 6.20
C ALA A 89 -2.77 -7.34 6.20
N TRP A 90 -1.47 -7.42 5.92
CA TRP A 90 -0.70 -8.67 6.01
C TRP A 90 -0.75 -9.30 7.40
N ASP A 91 -0.50 -8.53 8.46
CA ASP A 91 -0.52 -9.02 9.83
C ASP A 91 -1.92 -9.55 10.21
N ASN A 92 -3.00 -8.90 9.74
CA ASN A 92 -4.37 -9.35 9.94
C ASN A 92 -4.66 -10.65 9.18
N MET A 93 -4.21 -10.79 7.93
CA MET A 93 -4.37 -12.05 7.18
C MET A 93 -3.65 -13.20 7.87
N ILE A 94 -2.43 -12.97 8.36
CA ILE A 94 -1.65 -13.97 9.13
C ILE A 94 -2.30 -14.27 10.47
N TYR A 95 -2.86 -13.28 11.16
CA TYR A 95 -3.61 -13.50 12.38
C TYR A 95 -4.83 -14.39 12.13
N GLN A 96 -5.65 -14.06 11.13
CA GLN A 96 -6.82 -14.87 10.76
C GLN A 96 -6.43 -16.30 10.34
N ARG A 97 -5.31 -16.47 9.63
CA ARG A 97 -4.75 -17.78 9.29
C ARG A 97 -4.43 -18.61 10.54
N LYS A 98 -3.89 -17.99 11.59
CA LYS A 98 -3.51 -18.67 12.84
C LYS A 98 -4.68 -18.87 13.81
N SER A 99 -5.64 -17.96 13.82
CA SER A 99 -6.71 -17.92 14.82
C SER A 99 -7.98 -18.66 14.39
N ARG A 100 -8.18 -18.87 13.08
CA ARG A 100 -9.34 -19.61 12.56
C ARG A 100 -9.02 -21.08 12.38
N SER A 101 -10.04 -21.91 12.58
CA SER A 101 -10.05 -23.33 12.22
C SER A 101 -10.15 -23.48 10.69
N ILE A 102 -9.04 -23.27 9.99
CA ILE A 102 -8.89 -23.55 8.55
C ILE A 102 -8.28 -24.94 8.33
N THR A 103 -8.52 -25.55 7.18
CA THR A 103 -7.89 -26.84 6.85
C THR A 103 -6.39 -26.66 6.62
N GLN A 104 -5.59 -27.71 6.87
CA GLN A 104 -4.14 -27.67 6.63
C GLN A 104 -3.83 -27.35 5.16
N GLU A 105 -4.61 -27.90 4.23
CA GLU A 105 -4.51 -27.64 2.80
C GLU A 105 -4.70 -26.15 2.44
N GLN A 106 -5.72 -25.50 3.02
CA GLN A 106 -5.93 -24.05 2.87
C GLN A 106 -4.76 -23.22 3.42
N ALA A 107 -4.22 -23.64 4.58
CA ALA A 107 -3.09 -22.96 5.21
C ALA A 107 -1.81 -23.07 4.37
N ASP A 108 -1.55 -24.24 3.78
CA ASP A 108 -0.38 -24.50 2.93
C ASP A 108 -0.51 -23.78 1.59
N ALA A 109 -1.68 -23.81 0.96
CA ALA A 109 -1.95 -23.10 -0.28
C ALA A 109 -1.82 -21.57 -0.12
N PHE A 110 -2.29 -21.03 1.01
CA PHE A 110 -2.06 -19.63 1.38
C PHE A 110 -0.57 -19.31 1.53
N ASP A 111 0.19 -20.16 2.24
CA ASP A 111 1.62 -19.93 2.46
C ASP A 111 2.43 -19.98 1.17
N GLU A 112 2.19 -20.95 0.29
CA GLU A 112 2.85 -21.04 -1.01
C GLU A 112 2.57 -19.82 -1.89
N ARG A 113 1.31 -19.40 -1.98
CA ARG A 113 0.91 -18.19 -2.73
C ARG A 113 1.56 -16.94 -2.15
N MET A 114 1.63 -16.84 -0.83
CA MET A 114 2.24 -15.69 -0.15
C MET A 114 3.77 -15.68 -0.21
N LYS A 115 4.45 -16.75 -0.66
CA LYS A 115 5.89 -16.72 -0.97
C LYS A 115 6.19 -15.93 -2.25
N ILE A 116 5.26 -15.89 -3.20
CA ILE A 116 5.44 -15.19 -4.48
C ILE A 116 5.12 -13.70 -4.31
N ASP A 117 6.14 -12.84 -4.36
CA ASP A 117 6.01 -11.41 -4.04
C ASP A 117 4.92 -10.67 -4.85
N HIS A 118 4.76 -10.97 -6.13
CA HIS A 118 3.73 -10.35 -6.97
C HIS A 118 2.30 -10.76 -6.57
N GLU A 119 2.09 -12.04 -6.24
CA GLU A 119 0.78 -12.53 -5.81
C GLU A 119 0.47 -12.05 -4.40
N ALA A 120 1.42 -12.17 -3.47
CA ALA A 120 1.31 -11.65 -2.11
C ALA A 120 0.99 -10.14 -2.12
N GLY A 121 1.65 -9.38 -2.99
CA GLY A 121 1.38 -7.95 -3.19
C GLY A 121 -0.06 -7.67 -3.61
N LYS A 122 -0.60 -8.43 -4.58
CA LYS A 122 -1.99 -8.29 -5.06
C LYS A 122 -3.01 -8.65 -3.98
N GLU A 123 -2.83 -9.78 -3.31
CA GLU A 123 -3.77 -10.29 -2.31
C GLU A 123 -3.84 -9.37 -1.08
N VAL A 124 -2.69 -8.87 -0.62
CA VAL A 124 -2.61 -7.92 0.50
C VAL A 124 -3.17 -6.55 0.12
N ALA A 125 -2.94 -6.09 -1.12
CA ALA A 125 -3.52 -4.83 -1.60
C ALA A 125 -5.04 -4.91 -1.70
N GLN A 126 -5.58 -6.02 -2.24
CA GLN A 126 -7.02 -6.25 -2.30
C GLN A 126 -7.62 -6.33 -0.90
N PHE A 127 -7.01 -7.11 0.00
CA PHE A 127 -7.49 -7.20 1.37
C PHE A 127 -7.45 -5.85 2.08
N ALA A 128 -6.43 -5.02 1.86
CA ALA A 128 -6.36 -3.67 2.40
C ALA A 128 -7.45 -2.75 1.85
N LEU A 129 -7.78 -2.87 0.56
CA LEU A 129 -8.84 -2.12 -0.12
C LEU A 129 -10.23 -2.51 0.42
N ASP A 130 -10.48 -3.80 0.61
CA ASP A 130 -11.73 -4.33 1.16
C ASP A 130 -11.86 -4.05 2.68
N ASN A 131 -10.74 -3.72 3.33
CA ASN A 131 -10.65 -3.52 4.77
C ASN A 131 -10.03 -2.17 5.17
N PRO A 132 -10.60 -1.05 4.69
CA PRO A 132 -10.06 0.28 4.97
C PRO A 132 -9.97 0.54 6.49
N PRO A 133 -8.99 1.33 6.96
CA PRO A 133 -8.66 1.48 8.38
C PRO A 133 -9.85 1.95 9.25
N GLU A 134 -10.85 2.59 8.67
CA GLU A 134 -12.07 3.07 9.30
C GLU A 134 -13.01 1.93 9.76
N LEU A 135 -12.95 0.76 9.11
CA LEU A 135 -13.78 -0.39 9.49
C LEU A 135 -13.33 -0.97 10.84
N LYS A 136 -14.23 -0.92 11.82
CA LYS A 136 -14.04 -1.49 13.17
C LYS A 136 -13.86 -3.01 13.14
N LYS A 137 -14.59 -3.70 12.25
CA LYS A 137 -14.48 -5.14 12.03
C LYS A 137 -13.89 -5.36 10.64
N LYS A 138 -12.78 -6.10 10.58
CA LYS A 138 -12.16 -6.50 9.32
C LYS A 138 -12.93 -7.70 8.77
N GLY A 139 -13.27 -7.66 7.49
CA GLY A 139 -13.75 -8.80 6.72
C GLY A 139 -12.82 -9.99 6.85
N LEU A 140 -13.42 -11.17 6.75
CA LEU A 140 -12.72 -12.44 6.85
C LEU A 140 -11.98 -12.74 5.54
N VAL A 141 -10.77 -13.26 5.64
CA VAL A 141 -10.04 -13.82 4.50
C VAL A 141 -10.75 -15.11 4.09
N ASP A 142 -11.19 -15.16 2.83
CA ASP A 142 -11.62 -16.40 2.20
C ASP A 142 -10.37 -17.24 1.85
N PHE A 143 -10.04 -18.20 2.71
CA PHE A 143 -8.88 -19.07 2.50
C PHE A 143 -9.10 -20.12 1.40
N GLN A 144 -10.36 -20.42 1.05
CA GLN A 144 -10.68 -21.40 0.00
C GLN A 144 -10.22 -20.92 -1.38
N ARG A 145 -10.20 -19.60 -1.61
CA ARG A 145 -9.71 -19.01 -2.86
C ARG A 145 -8.24 -19.32 -3.16
N PHE A 146 -7.45 -19.66 -2.14
CA PHE A 146 -6.02 -20.01 -2.30
C PHE A 146 -5.82 -21.47 -2.73
N VAL A 147 -6.78 -22.34 -2.45
CA VAL A 147 -6.75 -23.78 -2.81
C VAL A 147 -7.04 -24.01 -4.31
N ARG A 148 -7.55 -22.99 -5.03
CA ARG A 148 -7.90 -23.11 -6.45
C ARG A 148 -6.69 -23.52 -7.32
N THR A 149 -6.71 -24.75 -7.81
CA THR A 149 -5.73 -25.32 -8.73
C THR A 149 -5.81 -24.60 -10.08
N ARG A 150 -4.72 -23.94 -10.49
CA ARG A 150 -4.57 -23.46 -11.87
C ARG A 150 -3.86 -24.54 -12.69
N GLY A 151 -4.47 -24.95 -13.79
CA GLY A 151 -3.85 -25.84 -14.78
C GLY A 151 -3.77 -25.16 -16.15
N GLU A 152 -2.89 -25.65 -17.01
CA GLU A 152 -2.88 -25.33 -18.43
C GLU A 152 -3.52 -26.50 -19.18
N ARG A 153 -4.57 -26.24 -19.96
CA ARG A 153 -5.09 -27.21 -20.93
C ARG A 153 -4.79 -26.67 -22.32
N VAL A 154 -4.09 -27.49 -23.12
CA VAL A 154 -3.96 -27.24 -24.55
C VAL A 154 -5.23 -27.78 -25.19
N ALA A 155 -6.11 -26.88 -25.64
CA ALA A 155 -7.34 -27.25 -26.33
C ALA A 155 -7.21 -26.87 -27.80
N THR A 156 -7.38 -27.84 -28.70
CA THR A 156 -7.45 -27.59 -30.13
C THR A 156 -8.88 -27.16 -30.46
N CYS A 157 -9.18 -25.86 -30.40
CA CYS A 157 -10.48 -25.35 -30.83
C CYS A 157 -10.49 -25.12 -32.34
N ARG A 158 -11.41 -25.76 -33.05
CA ARG A 158 -11.81 -25.35 -34.41
C ARG A 158 -12.85 -24.25 -34.25
N GLN A 159 -12.51 -23.02 -34.62
CA GLN A 159 -13.52 -21.99 -34.86
C GLN A 159 -13.81 -21.99 -36.36
N ASP A 160 -14.94 -22.59 -36.73
CA ASP A 160 -15.45 -22.49 -38.09
C ASP A 160 -16.11 -21.11 -38.21
N GLY A 161 -15.34 -20.13 -38.66
CA GLY A 161 -15.84 -18.77 -38.89
C GLY A 161 -16.76 -18.76 -40.10
N THR A 162 -18.06 -18.98 -39.88
CA THR A 162 -19.08 -18.80 -40.92
C THR A 162 -19.42 -17.31 -41.07
N ARG A 163 -19.70 -16.87 -42.30
CA ARG A 163 -20.27 -15.53 -42.56
C ARG A 163 -21.47 -15.66 -43.49
N PRO A 164 -22.52 -14.86 -43.27
CA PRO A 164 -23.68 -14.86 -44.13
C PRO A 164 -23.39 -14.11 -45.44
N TYR A 165 -23.64 -14.74 -46.58
CA TYR A 165 -23.61 -14.10 -47.89
C TYR A 165 -24.93 -14.29 -48.63
N THR A 166 -25.39 -13.24 -49.32
CA THR A 166 -26.35 -13.41 -50.43
C THR A 166 -25.59 -13.86 -51.67
N TYR A 167 -26.28 -14.44 -52.66
CA TYR A 167 -25.65 -14.87 -53.92
C TYR A 167 -24.74 -13.80 -54.53
N ALA A 168 -25.26 -12.59 -54.75
CA ALA A 168 -24.48 -11.48 -55.33
C ALA A 168 -23.29 -11.04 -54.46
N ALA A 169 -23.42 -11.11 -53.13
CA ALA A 169 -22.32 -10.79 -52.22
C ALA A 169 -21.25 -11.89 -52.20
N PHE A 170 -21.65 -13.15 -52.35
CA PHE A 170 -20.73 -14.28 -52.43
C PHE A 170 -19.93 -14.27 -53.73
N ILE A 171 -20.54 -13.99 -54.88
CA ILE A 171 -19.81 -13.89 -56.16
C ILE A 171 -18.72 -12.82 -56.06
N LYS A 172 -19.04 -11.64 -55.50
CA LYS A 172 -18.03 -10.59 -55.24
C LYS A 172 -16.97 -11.04 -54.24
N TYR A 173 -17.33 -11.84 -53.24
CA TYR A 173 -16.36 -12.40 -52.29
C TYR A 173 -15.39 -13.37 -52.99
N ALA A 174 -15.91 -14.30 -53.79
CA ALA A 174 -15.14 -15.29 -54.53
C ALA A 174 -14.18 -14.61 -55.52
N GLU A 175 -14.65 -13.59 -56.24
CA GLU A 175 -13.84 -12.80 -57.17
C GLU A 175 -12.76 -11.99 -56.46
N ASN A 176 -13.13 -11.19 -55.45
CA ASN A 176 -12.19 -10.24 -54.82
C ASN A 176 -11.21 -10.92 -53.86
N ARG A 177 -11.59 -12.03 -53.23
CA ARG A 177 -10.79 -12.63 -52.15
C ARG A 177 -10.13 -13.94 -52.54
N GLU A 178 -10.86 -14.81 -53.22
CA GLU A 178 -10.34 -16.11 -53.66
C GLU A 178 -9.76 -16.03 -55.09
N GLY A 179 -10.01 -14.94 -55.82
CA GLY A 179 -9.52 -14.75 -57.20
C GLY A 179 -10.20 -15.66 -58.22
N LEU A 180 -11.40 -16.17 -57.91
CA LEU A 180 -12.16 -17.08 -58.78
C LEU A 180 -12.89 -16.30 -59.89
N SER A 181 -13.05 -16.96 -61.04
CA SER A 181 -13.90 -16.43 -62.11
C SER A 181 -15.37 -16.41 -61.69
N GLU A 182 -16.19 -15.61 -62.36
CA GLU A 182 -17.63 -15.55 -62.05
C GLU A 182 -18.31 -16.91 -62.23
N GLU A 183 -17.89 -17.70 -63.22
CA GLU A 183 -18.42 -19.05 -63.49
C GLU A 183 -18.08 -20.03 -62.36
N ASP A 184 -16.82 -20.05 -61.92
CA ASP A 184 -16.37 -20.89 -60.81
C ASP A 184 -17.05 -20.48 -59.49
N GLY A 185 -17.22 -19.18 -59.25
CA GLY A 185 -17.95 -18.66 -58.09
C GLY A 185 -19.41 -19.11 -58.08
N LYS A 186 -20.05 -19.22 -59.25
CA LYS A 186 -21.42 -19.75 -59.37
C LYS A 186 -21.49 -21.24 -59.07
N GLU A 187 -20.53 -22.01 -59.57
CA GLU A 187 -20.44 -23.44 -59.27
C GLU A 187 -20.25 -23.67 -57.76
N MET A 188 -19.30 -22.97 -57.14
CA MET A 188 -19.03 -23.03 -55.70
C MET A 188 -20.24 -22.63 -54.85
N TRP A 189 -20.99 -21.60 -55.27
CA TRP A 189 -22.25 -21.26 -54.61
C TRP A 189 -23.28 -22.38 -54.71
N ASN A 190 -23.41 -23.01 -55.88
CA ASN A 190 -24.35 -24.11 -56.07
C ASN A 190 -23.98 -25.35 -55.25
N GLU A 191 -22.68 -25.59 -55.03
CA GLU A 191 -22.21 -26.62 -54.11
C GLU A 191 -22.62 -26.32 -52.67
N PHE A 192 -22.34 -25.11 -52.17
CA PHE A 192 -22.78 -24.69 -50.83
C PHE A 192 -24.30 -24.67 -50.69
N TYR A 193 -25.02 -24.33 -51.75
CA TYR A 193 -26.48 -24.36 -51.79
C TYR A 193 -27.04 -25.79 -51.87
N LYS A 194 -26.25 -26.79 -52.24
CA LYS A 194 -26.65 -28.21 -52.15
C LYS A 194 -26.30 -28.83 -50.79
N ASP A 195 -25.31 -28.28 -50.10
CA ASP A 195 -24.92 -28.73 -48.76
C ASP A 195 -26.03 -28.42 -47.74
N LYS A 196 -26.46 -29.47 -47.03
CA LYS A 196 -27.51 -29.38 -46.00
C LYS A 196 -26.95 -28.95 -44.63
N THR A 197 -25.63 -28.98 -44.47
CA THR A 197 -24.97 -28.58 -43.22
C THR A 197 -24.79 -27.06 -43.10
N ILE A 198 -24.91 -26.33 -44.22
CA ILE A 198 -24.82 -24.87 -44.26
C ILE A 198 -26.18 -24.26 -43.90
N GLU A 199 -26.20 -23.47 -42.84
CA GLU A 199 -27.38 -22.75 -42.37
C GLU A 199 -27.85 -21.71 -43.40
N ARG A 200 -29.17 -21.56 -43.50
CA ARG A 200 -29.84 -20.64 -44.43
C ARG A 200 -30.84 -19.78 -43.70
N ASP A 201 -30.89 -18.50 -44.05
CA ASP A 201 -31.90 -17.58 -43.57
C ASP A 201 -32.36 -16.63 -44.69
N ASN A 202 -33.50 -15.97 -44.49
CA ASN A 202 -34.06 -14.98 -45.43
C ASN A 202 -33.88 -13.53 -44.92
N LEU A 203 -32.81 -13.28 -44.17
CA LEU A 203 -32.53 -11.97 -43.57
C LEU A 203 -31.64 -11.08 -44.47
N GLY A 204 -31.52 -11.41 -45.76
CA GLY A 204 -30.87 -10.56 -46.75
C GLY A 204 -31.70 -9.33 -47.10
N TRP A 205 -31.05 -8.37 -47.77
CA TRP A 205 -31.72 -7.16 -48.25
C TRP A 205 -32.95 -7.53 -49.09
N ARG A 206 -34.13 -7.02 -48.70
CA ARG A 206 -35.45 -7.33 -49.29
C ARG A 206 -35.86 -8.81 -49.19
N GLY A 207 -35.45 -9.51 -48.14
CA GLY A 207 -35.80 -10.91 -47.92
C GLY A 207 -35.02 -11.88 -48.80
N ALA A 208 -33.91 -11.44 -49.39
CA ALA A 208 -33.05 -12.33 -50.17
C ALA A 208 -32.47 -13.42 -49.27
N GLU A 209 -32.42 -14.64 -49.79
CA GLU A 209 -31.84 -15.80 -49.09
C GLU A 209 -30.33 -15.61 -48.91
N ARG A 210 -29.83 -16.02 -47.74
CA ARG A 210 -28.42 -15.99 -47.36
C ARG A 210 -27.95 -17.36 -46.92
N LEU A 211 -26.72 -17.70 -47.30
CA LEU A 211 -26.00 -18.89 -46.84
C LEU A 211 -24.90 -18.49 -45.84
N TRP A 212 -24.76 -19.23 -44.75
CA TRP A 212 -23.68 -19.05 -43.76
C TRP A 212 -22.42 -19.82 -44.18
N VAL A 213 -21.67 -19.25 -45.12
CA VAL A 213 -20.51 -19.90 -45.75
C VAL A 213 -19.30 -19.88 -44.81
N PRO A 214 -18.57 -20.99 -44.63
CA PRO A 214 -17.32 -21.03 -43.87
C PRO A 214 -16.21 -20.24 -44.60
N VAL A 215 -15.73 -19.17 -43.98
CA VAL A 215 -14.81 -18.21 -44.63
C VAL A 215 -13.36 -18.51 -44.30
N HIS A 216 -13.07 -19.13 -43.15
CA HIS A 216 -11.72 -19.49 -42.72
C HIS A 216 -11.71 -20.79 -41.93
N GLN A 217 -10.93 -21.78 -42.37
CA GLN A 217 -10.49 -22.86 -41.50
C GLN A 217 -9.19 -22.45 -40.81
N LEU A 218 -9.29 -21.74 -39.69
CA LEU A 218 -8.14 -21.41 -38.85
C LEU A 218 -7.95 -22.50 -37.81
N LYS A 219 -6.91 -23.33 -37.99
CA LYS A 219 -6.48 -24.29 -36.97
C LYS A 219 -5.64 -23.55 -35.92
N MET A 220 -6.29 -22.99 -34.91
CA MET A 220 -5.60 -22.34 -33.79
C MET A 220 -5.29 -23.36 -32.69
N ASN A 221 -4.01 -23.48 -32.34
CA ASN A 221 -3.57 -24.17 -31.13
C ASN A 221 -3.53 -23.14 -29.99
N ASP A 222 -4.65 -22.93 -29.33
CA ASP A 222 -4.74 -21.92 -28.28
C ASP A 222 -4.43 -22.52 -26.91
N ARG A 223 -3.54 -21.85 -26.16
CA ARG A 223 -3.25 -22.23 -24.77
C ARG A 223 -4.29 -21.58 -23.88
N GLN A 224 -5.33 -22.32 -23.51
CA GLN A 224 -6.34 -21.82 -22.59
C GLN A 224 -5.88 -22.03 -21.15
N HIS A 225 -5.59 -20.92 -20.48
CA HIS A 225 -5.48 -20.90 -19.03
C HIS A 225 -6.89 -21.04 -18.45
N TYR A 226 -7.19 -22.20 -17.85
CA TYR A 226 -8.46 -22.41 -17.17
C TYR A 226 -8.30 -22.20 -15.67
N VAL A 227 -9.35 -21.66 -15.05
CA VAL A 227 -9.54 -21.67 -13.61
C VAL A 227 -10.76 -22.55 -13.39
N ASP A 228 -10.55 -23.83 -13.08
CA ASP A 228 -11.64 -24.69 -12.64
C ASP A 228 -12.07 -24.16 -11.27
N ASN A 229 -13.17 -23.42 -11.23
CA ASN A 229 -13.85 -23.15 -9.99
C ASN A 229 -14.52 -24.47 -9.57
N GLN A 230 -13.84 -25.31 -8.81
CA GLN A 230 -14.57 -26.11 -7.84
C GLN A 230 -15.19 -25.13 -6.85
N VAL A 231 -16.39 -24.64 -7.19
CA VAL A 231 -17.30 -24.06 -6.22
C VAL A 231 -17.81 -25.25 -5.43
N GLN A 232 -17.07 -25.63 -4.40
CA GLN A 232 -17.68 -26.31 -3.28
C GLN A 232 -18.57 -25.25 -2.64
N GLU A 233 -19.87 -25.28 -2.95
CA GLU A 233 -20.86 -24.34 -2.42
C GLU A 233 -20.74 -24.29 -0.89
N GLY A 234 -20.28 -23.14 -0.40
CA GLY A 234 -20.45 -22.65 0.97
C GLY A 234 -19.86 -23.51 2.09
N SER A 235 -18.78 -23.03 2.72
CA SER A 235 -18.65 -23.29 4.16
C SER A 235 -19.80 -22.57 4.87
N ASP A 236 -20.62 -23.30 5.63
CA ASP A 236 -21.78 -22.77 6.37
C ASP A 236 -21.50 -21.48 7.16
N GLU A 237 -20.26 -21.26 7.59
CA GLU A 237 -19.82 -20.07 8.32
C GLU A 237 -20.01 -18.73 7.57
N MET A 238 -19.92 -18.71 6.24
CA MET A 238 -20.05 -17.47 5.47
C MET A 238 -21.51 -17.06 5.26
N ARG A 239 -22.41 -18.06 5.16
CA ARG A 239 -23.86 -17.87 5.12
C ARG A 239 -24.37 -17.32 6.46
N ASP A 240 -23.88 -17.88 7.55
CA ASP A 240 -24.19 -17.45 8.91
C ASP A 240 -23.71 -16.03 9.22
N HIS A 241 -22.57 -15.62 8.64
CA HIS A 241 -22.04 -14.27 8.83
C HIS A 241 -22.80 -13.21 8.00
N LEU A 242 -23.18 -13.53 6.76
CA LEU A 242 -24.02 -12.67 5.92
C LEU A 242 -25.42 -12.52 6.53
N ALA A 243 -26.03 -13.61 7.00
CA ALA A 243 -27.31 -13.55 7.72
C ALA A 243 -27.24 -12.68 8.99
N ARG A 244 -26.10 -12.66 9.70
CA ARG A 244 -25.86 -11.77 10.86
C ARG A 244 -25.54 -10.32 10.48
N GLN A 245 -25.07 -10.06 9.26
CA GLN A 245 -24.88 -8.68 8.76
C GLN A 245 -26.19 -8.10 8.23
N GLU A 246 -27.05 -8.92 7.62
CA GLU A 246 -28.41 -8.51 7.22
C GLU A 246 -29.28 -8.15 8.44
N LEU A 247 -29.13 -8.85 9.57
CA LEU A 247 -29.72 -8.47 10.87
C LEU A 247 -29.19 -7.13 11.44
N GLY A 248 -28.15 -6.54 10.86
CA GLY A 248 -27.58 -5.25 11.27
C GLY A 248 -28.09 -4.05 10.47
N PHE A 249 -28.93 -4.28 9.46
CA PHE A 249 -29.49 -3.26 8.56
C PHE A 249 -31.02 -3.09 8.71
N ASP A 250 -31.58 -3.48 9.87
CA ASP A 250 -32.96 -3.20 10.25
C ASP A 250 -33.13 -1.70 10.56
N ASP A 251 -33.32 -0.91 9.50
CA ASP A 251 -33.89 0.44 9.56
C ASP A 251 -35.42 0.30 9.68
N GLU A 252 -36.00 0.79 10.79
CA GLU A 252 -37.45 0.77 11.04
C GLU A 252 -38.25 1.42 9.91
N HIS A 253 -37.63 2.27 9.09
CA HIS A 253 -38.27 2.95 7.98
C HIS A 253 -38.60 2.04 6.77
N PHE A 254 -37.94 0.87 6.63
CA PHE A 254 -38.13 -0.06 5.50
C PHE A 254 -38.70 -1.42 5.92
N SER A 255 -39.15 -1.55 7.16
CA SER A 255 -39.71 -2.79 7.70
C SER A 255 -41.13 -3.04 7.16
N MET A 256 -41.33 -4.13 6.41
CA MET A 256 -42.68 -4.59 6.06
C MET A 256 -43.49 -4.88 7.33
N THR A 257 -44.70 -4.33 7.39
CA THR A 257 -45.63 -4.52 8.51
C THR A 257 -46.01 -6.00 8.67
N ALA A 258 -46.46 -6.38 9.86
CA ALA A 258 -46.89 -7.76 10.13
C ALA A 258 -48.00 -8.24 9.16
N ALA A 259 -48.82 -7.32 8.65
CA ALA A 259 -49.81 -7.59 7.61
C ALA A 259 -49.17 -7.93 6.26
N GLN A 260 -48.17 -7.16 5.81
CA GLN A 260 -47.45 -7.41 4.56
C GLN A 260 -46.61 -8.70 4.60
N LYS A 261 -46.05 -9.04 5.77
CA LYS A 261 -45.36 -10.33 5.96
C LYS A 261 -46.33 -11.52 5.91
N LYS A 262 -47.59 -11.32 6.31
CA LYS A 262 -48.65 -12.32 6.23
C LYS A 262 -49.16 -12.49 4.79
N ASP A 263 -49.34 -11.40 4.06
CA ASP A 263 -49.73 -11.43 2.64
C ASP A 263 -48.67 -12.09 1.74
N LEU A 264 -47.37 -11.93 2.06
CA LEU A 264 -46.28 -12.64 1.37
C LEU A 264 -46.18 -14.12 1.74
N ALA A 265 -46.49 -14.48 2.99
CA ALA A 265 -46.45 -15.86 3.46
C ALA A 265 -47.62 -16.70 2.89
N ASP A 266 -48.77 -16.07 2.68
CA ASP A 266 -49.98 -16.77 2.27
C ASP A 266 -50.10 -16.93 0.75
N GLY A 267 -49.36 -16.14 -0.05
CA GLY A 267 -49.33 -16.22 -1.51
C GLY A 267 -50.70 -15.95 -2.17
N PRO A 268 -50.77 -15.63 -3.48
CA PRO A 268 -52.05 -15.39 -4.14
C PRO A 268 -52.76 -16.73 -4.39
N THR A 269 -53.55 -17.19 -3.43
CA THR A 269 -54.40 -18.38 -3.61
C THR A 269 -55.82 -17.97 -4.03
N LEU A 270 -56.11 -18.32 -5.28
CA LEU A 270 -57.43 -18.36 -5.90
C LEU A 270 -58.41 -19.19 -5.07
N ALA A 271 -59.66 -18.71 -5.00
CA ALA A 271 -60.85 -19.43 -4.54
C ALA A 271 -60.86 -20.88 -5.08
N THR A 272 -61.34 -21.91 -4.37
CA THR A 272 -62.74 -22.24 -4.04
C THR A 272 -62.77 -23.61 -3.25
N PRO A 273 -63.90 -24.21 -2.81
CA PRO A 273 -64.24 -24.37 -1.39
C PRO A 273 -64.37 -25.84 -0.87
N VAL A 274 -64.79 -25.98 0.41
CA VAL A 274 -65.46 -27.15 1.06
C VAL A 274 -64.48 -28.18 1.70
N LYS A 275 -64.59 -28.65 2.96
CA LYS A 275 -65.73 -29.07 3.80
C LYS A 275 -65.37 -29.14 5.30
N ASN A 276 -66.21 -28.51 6.12
CA ASN A 276 -66.63 -28.77 7.51
C ASN A 276 -65.84 -29.74 8.43
N LYS A 277 -65.57 -29.25 9.64
CA LYS A 277 -66.26 -29.76 10.85
C LYS A 277 -66.30 -28.71 11.97
N ASP A 278 -67.51 -28.17 12.14
CA ASP A 278 -68.19 -27.73 13.35
C ASP A 278 -67.36 -27.15 14.51
N VAL A 279 -67.53 -25.86 14.81
CA VAL A 279 -68.28 -25.39 15.99
C VAL A 279 -68.88 -24.01 15.68
N LYS A 280 -70.14 -23.85 16.11
CA LYS A 280 -71.13 -22.81 15.81
C LYS A 280 -70.68 -21.35 15.99
N SER A 281 -71.18 -20.56 15.05
CA SER A 281 -71.22 -19.11 14.90
C SER A 281 -72.18 -18.38 15.87
N GLU A 282 -71.70 -17.24 16.40
CA GLU A 282 -72.28 -15.85 16.40
C GLU A 282 -73.73 -15.59 16.90
N PRO A 283 -74.14 -14.35 17.29
CA PRO A 283 -73.59 -13.02 16.92
C PRO A 283 -73.54 -11.95 18.04
N GLY A 284 -73.03 -10.76 17.70
CA GLY A 284 -72.89 -9.62 18.60
C GLY A 284 -74.14 -8.76 18.79
N GLY A 285 -73.97 -7.71 19.61
CA GLY A 285 -74.85 -6.55 19.72
C GLY A 285 -75.48 -6.33 21.09
N GLU A 286 -75.12 -5.20 21.70
CA GLU A 286 -75.88 -4.43 22.70
C GLU A 286 -76.02 -4.91 24.16
N ALA A 287 -75.66 -3.97 25.04
CA ALA A 287 -76.20 -3.67 26.37
C ALA A 287 -76.82 -4.84 27.16
N ASP A 288 -76.00 -5.56 27.93
CA ASP A 288 -76.51 -6.46 28.97
C ASP A 288 -76.51 -5.79 30.34
N HIS A 289 -77.73 -5.64 30.83
CA HIS A 289 -78.06 -5.37 32.21
C HIS A 289 -77.37 -6.39 33.13
N LEU A 290 -76.86 -5.86 34.24
CA LEU A 290 -76.44 -6.55 35.46
C LEU A 290 -77.35 -7.75 35.76
N THR A 291 -76.89 -8.96 35.43
CA THR A 291 -77.24 -10.16 36.19
C THR A 291 -76.13 -10.38 37.21
N PRO A 292 -76.44 -10.52 38.52
CA PRO A 292 -75.42 -10.78 39.51
C PRO A 292 -74.91 -12.20 39.28
N GLU A 293 -73.74 -12.32 38.65
CA GLU A 293 -72.93 -13.52 38.75
C GLU A 293 -72.81 -13.88 40.22
N LYS A 294 -73.12 -15.14 40.54
CA LYS A 294 -72.90 -15.72 41.86
C LYS A 294 -71.41 -15.58 42.18
N VAL A 295 -71.03 -14.51 42.87
CA VAL A 295 -69.74 -14.34 43.52
C VAL A 295 -69.57 -15.59 44.37
N ALA A 296 -68.68 -16.50 43.94
CA ALA A 296 -68.32 -17.65 44.73
C ALA A 296 -67.89 -17.09 46.09
N ALA A 297 -68.69 -17.36 47.13
CA ALA A 297 -68.52 -16.72 48.43
C ALA A 297 -67.06 -16.86 48.86
N VAL A 298 -66.34 -15.73 48.88
CA VAL A 298 -64.93 -15.67 49.22
C VAL A 298 -64.79 -16.28 50.61
N LYS A 299 -64.16 -17.45 50.70
CA LYS A 299 -63.93 -18.11 51.98
C LYS A 299 -62.74 -17.42 52.63
N ILE A 300 -62.99 -16.28 53.28
CA ILE A 300 -61.99 -15.44 53.94
C ILE A 300 -61.06 -16.28 54.84
N GLY A 301 -61.60 -17.27 55.56
CA GLY A 301 -60.83 -18.17 56.42
C GLY A 301 -59.79 -19.07 55.70
N ARG A 302 -59.88 -19.24 54.38
CA ARG A 302 -58.88 -19.97 53.56
C ARG A 302 -57.98 -19.03 52.76
N GLU A 303 -58.53 -17.93 52.23
CA GLU A 303 -57.79 -17.00 51.37
C GLU A 303 -56.91 -16.01 52.15
N GLY A 304 -57.35 -15.56 53.33
CA GLY A 304 -56.61 -14.61 54.17
C GLY A 304 -55.18 -15.08 54.50
N PRO A 305 -54.98 -16.30 55.03
CA PRO A 305 -53.64 -16.80 55.38
C PRO A 305 -52.69 -16.98 54.19
N GLN A 306 -53.21 -17.34 53.01
CA GLN A 306 -52.39 -17.48 51.80
C GLN A 306 -52.01 -16.12 51.23
N LEU A 307 -52.96 -15.17 51.21
CA LEU A 307 -52.71 -13.80 50.80
C LEU A 307 -51.69 -13.14 51.74
N HIS A 308 -51.82 -13.31 53.06
CA HIS A 308 -50.87 -12.77 54.06
C HIS A 308 -49.42 -13.13 53.74
N ARG A 309 -49.13 -14.42 53.52
CA ARG A 309 -47.78 -14.89 53.17
C ARG A 309 -47.27 -14.28 51.86
N GLY A 310 -48.16 -14.13 50.88
CA GLY A 310 -47.87 -13.45 49.62
C GLY A 310 -47.56 -11.96 49.80
N MET A 311 -48.34 -11.27 50.64
CA MET A 311 -48.16 -9.85 50.96
C MET A 311 -46.85 -9.61 51.71
N GLU A 312 -46.53 -10.40 52.74
CA GLU A 312 -45.25 -10.31 53.46
C GLU A 312 -44.03 -10.61 52.57
N ALA A 313 -44.13 -11.61 51.69
CA ALA A 313 -43.07 -11.95 50.74
C ALA A 313 -42.85 -10.82 49.73
N SER A 314 -43.93 -10.24 49.21
CA SER A 314 -43.87 -9.08 48.31
C SER A 314 -43.28 -7.86 49.02
N MET A 315 -43.70 -7.54 50.25
CA MET A 315 -43.16 -6.41 50.99
C MET A 315 -41.66 -6.55 51.30
N ARG A 316 -41.21 -7.75 51.65
CA ARG A 316 -39.77 -8.03 51.79
C ARG A 316 -39.02 -7.80 50.48
N LYS A 317 -39.59 -8.23 49.35
CA LYS A 317 -39.02 -8.01 48.02
C LYS A 317 -38.98 -6.52 47.65
N ILE A 318 -40.06 -5.78 47.88
CA ILE A 318 -40.15 -4.34 47.63
C ILE A 318 -39.09 -3.60 48.46
N ARG A 319 -39.01 -3.84 49.77
CA ARG A 319 -38.01 -3.21 50.65
C ARG A 319 -36.57 -3.48 50.18
N SER A 320 -36.27 -4.74 49.86
CA SER A 320 -34.95 -5.14 49.36
C SER A 320 -34.62 -4.45 48.02
N GLU A 321 -35.58 -4.40 47.09
CA GLU A 321 -35.40 -3.76 45.79
C GLU A 321 -35.24 -2.25 45.93
N PHE A 322 -36.04 -1.56 46.76
CA PHE A 322 -35.85 -0.13 47.04
C PHE A 322 -34.48 0.17 47.60
N GLN A 323 -34.02 -0.60 48.59
CA GLN A 323 -32.70 -0.41 49.17
C GLN A 323 -31.60 -0.58 48.11
N LYS A 324 -31.69 -1.62 47.27
CA LYS A 324 -30.75 -1.87 46.18
C LYS A 324 -30.76 -0.74 45.15
N GLN A 325 -31.94 -0.25 44.75
CA GLN A 325 -32.05 0.80 43.74
C GLN A 325 -31.62 2.18 44.27
N LEU A 326 -31.89 2.48 45.54
CA LEU A 326 -31.36 3.69 46.19
C LEU A 326 -29.84 3.65 46.29
N GLN A 327 -29.24 2.50 46.63
CA GLN A 327 -27.77 2.34 46.61
C GLN A 327 -27.19 2.53 45.21
N LEU A 328 -27.84 2.01 44.17
CA LEU A 328 -27.44 2.23 42.78
C LEU A 328 -27.52 3.71 42.38
N ALA A 329 -28.59 4.40 42.79
CA ALA A 329 -28.73 5.83 42.59
C ALA A 329 -27.59 6.61 43.26
N VAL A 330 -27.30 6.37 44.54
CA VAL A 330 -26.16 6.98 45.27
C VAL A 330 -24.84 6.70 44.56
N GLY A 331 -24.62 5.47 44.07
CA GLY A 331 -23.44 5.12 43.28
C GLY A 331 -23.32 5.93 41.98
N ALA A 332 -24.43 6.16 41.29
CA ALA A 332 -24.48 7.03 40.10
C ALA A 332 -24.25 8.51 40.46
N MET A 333 -24.78 9.00 41.59
CA MET A 333 -24.51 10.36 42.09
C MET A 333 -23.02 10.57 42.40
N LYS A 334 -22.39 9.59 43.05
CA LYS A 334 -20.94 9.60 43.31
C LYS A 334 -20.13 9.56 42.02
N SER A 335 -20.53 8.72 41.07
CA SER A 335 -19.90 8.65 39.75
C SER A 335 -20.00 9.97 38.98
N TYR A 336 -21.10 10.71 39.16
CA TYR A 336 -21.22 12.07 38.66
C TYR A 336 -20.27 13.02 39.39
N ALA A 337 -20.16 12.97 40.73
CA ALA A 337 -19.21 13.79 41.48
C ALA A 337 -17.76 13.60 40.96
N ASP A 338 -17.37 12.37 40.64
CA ASP A 338 -16.04 12.02 40.10
C ASP A 338 -15.88 12.30 38.59
N HIS A 339 -16.93 12.73 37.89
CA HIS A 339 -16.90 12.96 36.44
C HIS A 339 -16.11 14.25 36.07
N PRO A 340 -15.38 14.29 34.93
CA PRO A 340 -14.56 15.45 34.56
C PRO A 340 -15.36 16.75 34.46
N ALA A 341 -14.83 17.84 35.06
CA ALA A 341 -15.51 19.14 35.12
C ALA A 341 -15.84 19.73 33.74
N GLU A 342 -14.93 19.57 32.78
CA GLU A 342 -15.14 20.00 31.39
C GLU A 342 -16.37 19.36 30.73
N LEU A 343 -16.65 18.09 31.05
CA LEU A 343 -17.79 17.36 30.50
C LEU A 343 -19.09 17.71 31.24
N LYS A 344 -19.01 17.99 32.56
CA LYS A 344 -20.16 18.46 33.35
C LYS A 344 -20.67 19.82 32.88
N ALA A 345 -19.76 20.75 32.58
CA ALA A 345 -20.13 22.13 32.23
C ALA A 345 -20.82 22.24 30.85
N ASN A 346 -20.47 21.35 29.93
CA ASN A 346 -20.89 21.46 28.52
C ASN A 346 -22.04 20.51 28.13
N ASP A 347 -22.42 19.56 28.99
CA ASP A 347 -23.39 18.51 28.66
C ASP A 347 -24.78 18.76 29.30
N ARG A 348 -25.65 19.45 28.55
CA ARG A 348 -27.05 19.71 28.95
C ARG A 348 -27.88 18.44 29.16
N ALA A 349 -27.59 17.37 28.41
CA ALA A 349 -28.31 16.11 28.54
C ALA A 349 -27.95 15.40 29.85
N LEU A 350 -26.67 15.40 30.22
CA LEU A 350 -26.21 14.86 31.50
C LEU A 350 -26.89 15.55 32.69
N LEU A 351 -27.02 16.88 32.66
CA LEU A 351 -27.74 17.63 33.71
C LEU A 351 -29.21 17.21 33.81
N THR A 352 -29.87 16.97 32.68
CA THR A 352 -31.26 16.50 32.63
C THR A 352 -31.41 15.10 33.25
N PHE A 353 -30.50 14.18 32.94
CA PHE A 353 -30.47 12.86 33.54
C PHE A 353 -30.21 12.92 35.05
N CYS A 354 -29.27 13.78 35.50
CA CYS A 354 -28.98 13.95 36.92
C CYS A 354 -30.18 14.52 37.69
N ARG A 355 -30.92 15.47 37.12
CA ARG A 355 -32.16 16.00 37.71
C ARG A 355 -33.24 14.95 37.84
N THR A 356 -33.38 14.10 36.82
CA THR A 356 -34.31 12.98 36.85
C THR A 356 -33.92 12.00 37.94
N LEU A 357 -32.64 11.63 38.03
CA LEU A 357 -32.11 10.75 39.07
C LEU A 357 -32.32 11.35 40.47
N GLN A 358 -32.00 12.62 40.68
CA GLN A 358 -32.19 13.33 41.95
C GLN A 358 -33.66 13.30 42.39
N PHE A 359 -34.59 13.59 41.48
CA PHE A 359 -36.03 13.51 41.77
C PHE A 359 -36.46 12.08 42.11
N ARG A 360 -36.04 11.08 41.33
CA ARG A 360 -36.41 9.67 41.55
C ARG A 360 -35.85 9.15 42.88
N HIS A 361 -34.62 9.55 43.21
CA HIS A 361 -34.00 9.22 44.48
C HIS A 361 -34.75 9.86 45.65
N GLU A 362 -35.07 11.15 45.58
CA GLU A 362 -35.87 11.82 46.60
C GLU A 362 -37.23 11.15 46.80
N LEU A 363 -37.93 10.84 45.70
CA LEU A 363 -39.19 10.10 45.72
C LEU A 363 -39.03 8.75 46.45
N GLY A 364 -38.00 7.98 46.11
CA GLY A 364 -37.74 6.67 46.73
C GLY A 364 -37.39 6.76 48.21
N VAL A 365 -36.58 7.75 48.59
CA VAL A 365 -36.19 8.01 49.98
C VAL A 365 -37.38 8.44 50.83
N ARG A 366 -38.27 9.28 50.28
CA ARG A 366 -39.51 9.71 50.97
C ARG A 366 -40.50 8.57 51.14
N VAL A 367 -40.70 7.76 50.11
CA VAL A 367 -41.51 6.53 50.18
C VAL A 367 -40.97 5.57 51.24
N ALA A 368 -39.64 5.44 51.34
CA ALA A 368 -38.99 4.61 52.35
C ALA A 368 -38.88 5.28 53.73
N GLU A 369 -39.44 6.48 53.92
CA GLU A 369 -39.42 7.26 55.16
C GLU A 369 -38.02 7.62 55.68
N ARG A 370 -37.04 7.72 54.77
CA ARG A 370 -35.64 7.99 55.09
C ARG A 370 -35.21 9.40 54.70
N VAL A 371 -36.03 10.42 54.95
CA VAL A 371 -35.83 11.81 54.48
C VAL A 371 -34.41 12.36 54.72
N GLY A 372 -33.72 11.91 55.78
CA GLY A 372 -32.30 12.22 56.03
C GLY A 372 -31.33 11.85 54.90
N ASP A 373 -31.65 10.83 54.11
CA ASP A 373 -30.85 10.30 53.01
C ASP A 373 -31.01 11.12 51.71
N ILE A 374 -31.87 12.14 51.66
CA ILE A 374 -32.01 13.00 50.46
C ILE A 374 -30.66 13.65 50.13
N GLN A 375 -30.26 13.55 48.87
CA GLN A 375 -29.04 14.12 48.31
C GLN A 375 -29.38 14.97 47.08
N LEU A 376 -28.65 16.09 46.91
CA LEU A 376 -28.71 16.92 45.72
C LEU A 376 -27.45 16.69 44.88
N ILE A 377 -27.62 16.50 43.58
CA ILE A 377 -26.53 16.31 42.63
C ILE A 377 -26.26 17.61 41.87
N VAL A 378 -27.34 18.33 41.50
CA VAL A 378 -27.29 19.55 40.70
C VAL A 378 -28.20 20.61 41.36
N PRO A 379 -27.78 21.88 41.47
CA PRO A 379 -28.64 22.95 41.96
C PRO A 379 -29.87 23.17 41.05
N ASP A 380 -31.03 23.44 41.64
CA ASP A 380 -32.26 23.74 40.89
C ASP A 380 -32.18 25.10 40.14
N SER A 381 -31.25 25.99 40.50
CA SER A 381 -31.07 27.32 39.89
C SER A 381 -30.46 27.32 38.47
N SER A 382 -29.90 26.19 38.01
CA SER A 382 -29.20 26.10 36.71
C SER A 382 -30.17 25.88 35.53
N MET A 383 -31.05 26.83 35.25
CA MET A 383 -31.91 26.91 34.04
C MET A 383 -32.96 25.79 33.89
N CYS A 384 -34.20 26.12 34.30
CA CYS A 384 -35.46 25.70 33.67
C CYS A 384 -36.63 26.52 34.24
N SER A 385 -36.56 27.85 34.16
CA SER A 385 -37.75 28.70 34.22
C SER A 385 -37.94 29.32 32.85
N GLY A 386 -38.82 28.73 32.04
CA GLY A 386 -39.37 29.36 30.86
C GLY A 386 -40.29 30.50 31.27
N ALA A 387 -39.70 31.65 31.60
CA ALA A 387 -40.41 32.91 31.68
C ALA A 387 -39.92 33.78 30.52
N SER A 388 -40.87 34.15 29.66
CA SER A 388 -40.74 35.09 28.55
C SER A 388 -39.93 36.33 28.96
N VAL A 389 -38.80 36.57 28.30
CA VAL A 389 -38.13 37.88 28.28
C VAL A 389 -38.32 38.44 26.87
N ASN A 390 -39.47 39.06 26.66
CA ASN A 390 -39.61 40.10 25.64
C ASN A 390 -38.96 41.36 26.22
N SER A 391 -37.70 41.59 25.87
CA SER A 391 -37.05 42.88 26.03
C SER A 391 -36.04 43.01 24.89
N GLN A 392 -36.33 43.88 23.93
CA GLN A 392 -35.39 44.24 22.87
C GLN A 392 -34.10 44.82 23.49
N PRO A 393 -32.91 44.57 22.91
CA PRO A 393 -31.74 45.36 23.25
C PRO A 393 -31.70 46.64 22.41
N ASP A 394 -31.49 47.74 23.12
CA ASP A 394 -31.21 49.08 22.63
C ASP A 394 -29.86 49.10 21.86
N PRO A 395 -29.77 49.70 20.65
CA PRO A 395 -28.57 49.61 19.83
C PRO A 395 -27.65 50.80 20.07
N THR A 396 -26.95 50.85 21.21
CA THR A 396 -25.79 51.75 21.38
C THR A 396 -24.81 51.26 22.45
N SER A 397 -23.94 50.32 22.09
CA SER A 397 -22.58 50.27 22.66
C SER A 397 -21.62 49.55 21.72
N VAL A 398 -20.74 50.34 21.11
CA VAL A 398 -19.58 49.87 20.35
C VAL A 398 -18.51 49.43 21.34
N GLN A 399 -18.19 48.13 21.38
CA GLN A 399 -16.90 47.62 21.89
C GLN A 399 -16.45 46.39 21.07
N ASP A 400 -15.14 46.32 20.87
CA ASP A 400 -14.35 45.49 19.94
C ASP A 400 -14.58 43.96 19.98
N PRO A 401 -14.33 43.26 18.86
CA PRO A 401 -14.39 41.81 18.78
C PRO A 401 -13.02 41.18 19.13
N SER A 402 -12.70 41.04 20.41
CA SER A 402 -11.58 40.18 20.85
C SER A 402 -11.77 39.63 22.26
N ASN A 403 -12.66 38.65 22.40
CA ASN A 403 -12.70 37.57 23.40
C ASN A 403 -14.16 37.12 23.58
N ALA A 404 -14.61 36.24 22.69
CA ALA A 404 -15.79 35.43 22.97
C ALA A 404 -15.33 34.24 23.83
N ASP A 405 -15.19 34.50 25.13
CA ASP A 405 -14.98 33.45 26.12
C ASP A 405 -16.26 32.61 26.19
N ALA A 406 -16.14 31.31 25.89
CA ALA A 406 -17.25 30.39 25.96
C ALA A 406 -17.70 30.31 27.42
N GLY A 407 -18.85 30.92 27.73
CA GLY A 407 -19.40 31.02 29.08
C GLY A 407 -19.41 29.66 29.77
N SER A 408 -18.43 29.43 30.64
CA SER A 408 -18.40 28.28 31.51
C SER A 408 -19.58 28.43 32.47
N VAL A 409 -20.55 27.54 32.39
CA VAL A 409 -21.56 27.39 33.45
C VAL A 409 -20.80 26.91 34.68
N ILE A 410 -20.43 27.85 35.56
CA ILE A 410 -19.89 27.52 36.87
C ILE A 410 -21.04 26.85 37.63
N VAL A 411 -20.96 25.53 37.76
CA VAL A 411 -21.83 24.76 38.64
C VAL A 411 -21.47 25.18 40.07
N GLN A 412 -22.18 26.17 40.62
CA GLN A 412 -22.10 26.50 42.04
C GLN A 412 -22.52 25.28 42.84
N GLU A 413 -21.82 24.98 43.93
CA GLU A 413 -22.21 23.93 44.86
C GLU A 413 -23.65 24.17 45.36
N PRO A 414 -24.46 23.12 45.56
CA PRO A 414 -25.82 23.28 46.05
C PRO A 414 -25.78 24.00 47.40
N SER A 415 -26.37 25.20 47.47
CA SER A 415 -26.46 25.96 48.73
C SER A 415 -27.13 25.09 49.79
N THR A 416 -26.49 24.93 50.95
CA THR A 416 -27.00 24.17 52.11
C THR A 416 -28.47 24.45 52.43
N SER A 417 -28.95 25.68 52.19
CA SER A 417 -30.35 26.07 52.40
C SER A 417 -31.38 25.29 51.55
N LEU A 418 -31.04 24.86 50.33
CA LEU A 418 -31.99 24.17 49.44
C LEU A 418 -32.16 22.70 49.86
N LEU A 419 -31.08 22.05 50.29
CA LEU A 419 -31.14 20.69 50.82
C LEU A 419 -31.97 20.65 52.11
N GLU A 420 -31.77 21.62 52.99
CA GLU A 420 -32.54 21.77 54.23
C GLU A 420 -34.02 22.02 53.93
N THR A 421 -34.33 22.89 52.96
CA THR A 421 -35.70 23.14 52.50
C THR A 421 -36.36 21.88 51.94
N ARG A 422 -35.65 21.10 51.11
CA ARG A 422 -36.17 19.82 50.61
C ARG A 422 -36.38 18.83 51.77
N LYS A 423 -35.43 18.68 52.70
CA LYS A 423 -35.59 17.77 53.86
C LYS A 423 -36.72 18.20 54.79
N ALA A 424 -37.03 19.48 54.89
CA ALA A 424 -38.12 20.00 55.72
C ALA A 424 -39.52 19.81 55.09
N LEU A 425 -39.61 19.57 53.78
CA LEU A 425 -40.88 19.37 53.09
C LEU A 425 -41.54 18.06 53.57
N SER A 426 -42.82 18.14 53.97
CA SER A 426 -43.58 16.96 54.41
C SER A 426 -43.85 16.00 53.24
N PHE A 427 -44.16 14.74 53.55
CA PHE A 427 -44.55 13.75 52.53
C PHE A 427 -45.82 14.18 51.79
N GLU A 428 -46.81 14.71 52.51
CA GLU A 428 -48.07 15.19 51.95
C GLU A 428 -47.87 16.35 50.98
N ASP A 429 -47.08 17.35 51.36
CA ASP A 429 -46.78 18.49 50.49
C ASP A 429 -45.99 18.06 49.26
N PHE A 430 -45.00 17.17 49.43
CA PHE A 430 -44.24 16.60 48.32
C PHE A 430 -45.13 15.84 47.32
N SER A 431 -46.10 15.07 47.82
CA SER A 431 -47.03 14.31 46.98
C SER A 431 -47.93 15.20 46.12
N ARG A 432 -48.23 16.42 46.61
CA ARG A 432 -49.06 17.43 45.94
C ARG A 432 -48.27 18.36 45.02
N GLU A 433 -46.93 18.32 45.06
CA GLU A 433 -46.11 19.13 44.16
C GLU A 433 -46.43 18.82 42.69
N ALA A 434 -46.63 19.87 41.88
CA ALA A 434 -46.86 19.72 40.44
C ALA A 434 -45.72 18.96 39.74
N ARG A 435 -44.48 19.06 40.26
CA ARG A 435 -43.33 18.29 39.78
C ARG A 435 -43.51 16.79 39.99
N THR A 436 -44.07 16.39 41.13
CA THR A 436 -44.30 14.98 41.49
C THR A 436 -45.36 14.35 40.60
N ILE A 437 -46.44 15.10 40.32
CA ILE A 437 -47.51 14.69 39.41
C ILE A 437 -46.99 14.58 37.97
N LYS A 438 -46.31 15.62 37.46
CA LYS A 438 -45.78 15.65 36.08
C LYS A 438 -44.72 14.59 35.81
N ASN A 439 -43.88 14.29 36.80
CA ASN A 439 -42.80 13.32 36.65
C ASN A 439 -43.15 11.97 37.28
N LYS A 440 -44.42 11.57 37.37
CA LYS A 440 -44.80 10.23 37.87
C LYS A 440 -44.13 9.11 37.05
N CYS A 441 -43.64 8.04 37.70
CA CYS A 441 -43.06 6.84 37.03
C CYS A 441 -43.75 5.54 37.41
N TRP A 442 -44.95 5.63 37.97
CA TRP A 442 -45.79 4.48 38.27
C TRP A 442 -47.09 4.60 37.49
N GLU A 443 -47.68 3.48 37.11
CA GLU A 443 -48.81 3.45 36.18
C GLU A 443 -50.17 3.62 36.87
N THR A 444 -50.25 3.45 38.19
CA THR A 444 -51.52 3.45 38.92
C THR A 444 -52.01 4.84 39.26
N ASP A 445 -53.30 5.14 39.10
CA ASP A 445 -53.93 6.42 39.50
C ASP A 445 -54.06 6.63 41.01
N SER A 446 -53.67 5.63 41.81
CA SER A 446 -53.62 5.74 43.26
C SER A 446 -52.72 6.89 43.73
N PRO A 447 -53.12 7.63 44.78
CA PRO A 447 -52.29 8.65 45.40
C PRO A 447 -51.02 8.01 45.97
N LEU A 448 -49.90 8.76 45.93
CA LEU A 448 -48.62 8.29 46.46
C LEU A 448 -48.76 8.06 47.98
N GLN A 449 -48.37 6.87 48.45
CA GLN A 449 -48.44 6.49 49.86
C GLN A 449 -47.04 6.17 50.43
N PRO A 450 -46.81 6.37 51.74
CA PRO A 450 -45.60 5.89 52.40
C PRO A 450 -45.54 4.36 52.39
N LEU A 451 -44.34 3.79 52.48
CA LEU A 451 -44.19 2.33 52.47
C LEU A 451 -44.80 1.68 53.72
N ASP A 452 -44.85 2.38 54.86
CA ASP A 452 -45.39 1.83 56.10
C ASP A 452 -46.92 1.83 56.13
N TYR A 453 -47.59 2.70 55.34
CA TYR A 453 -49.03 2.62 55.09
C TYR A 453 -49.44 1.26 54.49
N VAL A 454 -48.53 0.57 53.80
CA VAL A 454 -48.81 -0.76 53.26
C VAL A 454 -49.00 -1.80 54.36
N HIS A 455 -48.31 -1.66 55.50
CA HIS A 455 -48.52 -2.57 56.64
C HIS A 455 -49.89 -2.35 57.26
N GLU A 456 -50.29 -1.08 57.44
CA GLU A 456 -51.64 -0.76 57.91
C GLU A 456 -52.70 -1.30 56.95
N LEU A 457 -52.49 -1.19 55.63
CA LEU A 457 -53.40 -1.76 54.65
C LEU A 457 -53.41 -3.29 54.68
N MET A 458 -52.25 -3.93 54.87
CA MET A 458 -52.15 -5.38 55.05
C MET A 458 -52.94 -5.83 56.29
N ASP A 459 -52.78 -5.18 57.43
CA ASP A 459 -53.52 -5.48 58.65
C ASP A 459 -55.03 -5.31 58.44
N ASN A 460 -55.44 -4.21 57.78
CA ASN A 460 -56.84 -3.97 57.41
C ASN A 460 -57.41 -5.04 56.46
N VAL A 461 -56.62 -5.57 55.52
CA VAL A 461 -57.02 -6.70 54.65
C VAL A 461 -57.26 -7.96 55.48
N LEU A 462 -56.43 -8.22 56.49
CA LEU A 462 -56.55 -9.42 57.34
C LEU A 462 -57.73 -9.32 58.31
N ASP A 463 -58.02 -8.12 58.81
CA ASP A 463 -59.11 -7.85 59.75
C ASP A 463 -60.48 -7.71 59.06
N ALA A 464 -60.52 -7.67 57.73
CA ALA A 464 -61.75 -7.59 56.97
C ALA A 464 -62.57 -8.88 57.09
N LYS A 465 -63.66 -8.81 57.85
CA LYS A 465 -64.64 -9.91 58.00
C LYS A 465 -65.69 -9.95 56.89
N ASP A 466 -65.83 -8.85 56.15
CA ASP A 466 -66.77 -8.70 55.05
C ASP A 466 -66.10 -9.01 53.69
N PRO A 467 -66.65 -9.94 52.87
CA PRO A 467 -66.07 -10.32 51.58
C PRO A 467 -65.89 -9.18 50.59
N GLU A 468 -66.84 -8.24 50.52
CA GLU A 468 -66.76 -7.10 49.60
C GLU A 468 -65.65 -6.15 50.01
N LYS A 469 -65.61 -5.79 51.30
CA LYS A 469 -64.52 -4.99 51.88
C LYS A 469 -63.14 -5.64 51.68
N PHE A 470 -63.04 -6.96 51.85
CA PHE A 470 -61.79 -7.71 51.64
C PHE A 470 -61.27 -7.59 50.21
N LEU A 471 -62.14 -7.71 49.21
CA LEU A 471 -61.76 -7.60 47.79
C LEU A 471 -61.29 -6.20 47.42
N VAL A 472 -61.95 -5.15 47.93
CA VAL A 472 -61.55 -3.76 47.72
C VAL A 472 -60.16 -3.50 48.31
N LEU A 473 -59.95 -3.86 49.58
CA LEU A 473 -58.67 -3.65 50.26
C LEU A 473 -57.52 -4.45 49.62
N LYS A 474 -57.79 -5.68 49.18
CA LYS A 474 -56.82 -6.52 48.43
C LYS A 474 -56.42 -5.86 47.12
N HIS A 475 -57.38 -5.30 46.38
CA HIS A 475 -57.12 -4.61 45.13
C HIS A 475 -56.32 -3.31 45.34
N ASP A 476 -56.63 -2.55 46.39
CA ASP A 476 -55.87 -1.36 46.76
C ASP A 476 -54.43 -1.71 47.15
N TRP A 477 -54.23 -2.82 47.86
CA TRP A 477 -52.88 -3.33 48.17
C TRP A 477 -52.11 -3.69 46.89
N GLN A 478 -52.73 -4.40 45.94
CA GLN A 478 -52.09 -4.75 44.66
C GLN A 478 -51.72 -3.51 43.83
N LYS A 479 -52.54 -2.46 43.87
CA LYS A 479 -52.22 -1.17 43.22
C LYS A 479 -51.00 -0.52 43.87
N LEU A 480 -50.93 -0.48 45.20
CA LEU A 480 -49.78 0.05 45.92
C LEU A 480 -48.51 -0.78 45.66
N GLU A 481 -48.60 -2.10 45.63
CA GLU A 481 -47.49 -2.97 45.25
C GLU A 481 -46.92 -2.61 43.87
N LYS A 482 -47.79 -2.48 42.85
CA LYS A 482 -47.39 -2.09 41.49
C LYS A 482 -46.78 -0.68 41.45
N MET A 483 -47.32 0.25 42.23
CA MET A 483 -46.77 1.59 42.38
C MET A 483 -45.32 1.55 42.86
N PHE A 484 -45.06 0.85 43.95
CA PHE A 484 -43.73 0.71 44.54
C PHE A 484 -42.74 0.04 43.59
N GLN A 485 -43.16 -1.01 42.87
CA GLN A 485 -42.33 -1.64 41.84
C GLN A 485 -41.99 -0.67 40.70
N GLY A 486 -42.95 0.16 40.26
CA GLY A 486 -42.73 1.20 39.25
C GLY A 486 -41.73 2.27 39.71
N ILE A 487 -41.83 2.71 40.96
CA ILE A 487 -40.88 3.66 41.55
C ILE A 487 -39.47 3.08 41.61
N ALA A 488 -39.31 1.85 42.13
CA ALA A 488 -38.01 1.19 42.19
C ALA A 488 -37.37 1.03 40.80
N LYS A 489 -38.17 0.63 39.79
CA LYS A 489 -37.73 0.53 38.39
C LYS A 489 -37.32 1.90 37.83
N GLY A 490 -38.07 2.95 38.14
CA GLY A 490 -37.78 4.33 37.72
C GLY A 490 -36.46 4.87 38.30
N ILE A 491 -36.15 4.55 39.56
CA ILE A 491 -34.87 4.88 40.20
C ILE A 491 -33.72 4.20 39.47
N LYS A 492 -33.85 2.88 39.24
CA LYS A 492 -32.85 2.10 38.51
C LYS A 492 -32.55 2.71 37.14
N GLN A 493 -33.61 2.98 36.37
CA GLN A 493 -33.48 3.46 35.00
C GLN A 493 -32.76 4.82 34.96
N ALA A 494 -33.13 5.75 35.85
CA ALA A 494 -32.45 7.03 35.94
C ALA A 494 -30.96 6.89 36.33
N ALA A 495 -30.62 5.95 37.22
CA ALA A 495 -29.23 5.70 37.61
C ALA A 495 -28.40 5.10 36.46
N ASP A 496 -28.99 4.15 35.73
CA ASP A 496 -28.39 3.54 34.54
C ASP A 496 -28.17 4.56 33.43
N ASP A 497 -29.13 5.45 33.18
CA ASP A 497 -29.06 6.47 32.12
C ASP A 497 -27.93 7.48 32.40
N VAL A 498 -27.82 7.99 33.64
CA VAL A 498 -26.70 8.85 34.06
C VAL A 498 -25.36 8.14 33.85
N THR A 499 -25.24 6.90 34.31
CA THR A 499 -24.00 6.12 34.24
C THR A 499 -23.58 5.81 32.80
N LYS A 500 -24.53 5.41 31.95
CA LYS A 500 -24.28 5.13 30.53
C LYS A 500 -23.86 6.38 29.78
N HIS A 501 -24.55 7.50 30.00
CA HIS A 501 -24.27 8.77 29.34
C HIS A 501 -22.86 9.29 29.67
N MET A 502 -22.48 9.26 30.95
CA MET A 502 -21.11 9.63 31.37
C MET A 502 -20.03 8.78 30.69
N ARG A 503 -20.23 7.45 30.62
CA ARG A 503 -19.27 6.54 29.95
C ARG A 503 -19.15 6.84 28.46
N LEU A 504 -20.26 7.14 27.79
CA LEU A 504 -20.27 7.51 26.38
C LEU A 504 -19.48 8.79 26.14
N LYS A 505 -19.69 9.83 26.95
CA LYS A 505 -19.00 11.13 26.79
C LYS A 505 -17.50 11.06 26.99
N VAL A 506 -17.03 10.30 27.98
CA VAL A 506 -15.58 10.05 28.16
C VAL A 506 -15.00 9.34 26.94
N SER A 507 -15.71 8.34 26.39
CA SER A 507 -15.28 7.65 25.18
C SER A 507 -15.29 8.56 23.93
N GLU A 508 -16.23 9.49 23.82
CA GLU A 508 -16.28 10.45 22.71
C GLU A 508 -15.09 11.42 22.75
N GLN A 509 -14.82 12.03 23.91
CA GLN A 509 -13.70 12.95 24.10
C GLN A 509 -12.35 12.26 23.80
N ALA A 510 -12.18 11.00 24.21
CA ALA A 510 -10.98 10.23 23.90
C ALA A 510 -10.81 9.96 22.40
N ARG A 511 -11.90 9.70 21.67
CA ARG A 511 -11.86 9.49 20.21
C ARG A 511 -11.56 10.79 19.47
N GLU A 512 -12.12 11.91 19.93
CA GLU A 512 -11.88 13.22 19.32
C GLU A 512 -10.44 13.68 19.50
N LYS A 513 -9.88 13.54 20.72
CA LYS A 513 -8.45 13.78 20.99
C LYS A 513 -7.56 12.94 20.07
N LYS A 514 -7.90 11.66 19.87
CA LYS A 514 -7.17 10.78 18.94
C LYS A 514 -7.29 11.23 17.48
N ARG A 515 -8.49 11.59 17.01
CA ARG A 515 -8.70 12.08 15.64
C ARG A 515 -7.89 13.35 15.36
N LYS A 516 -7.85 14.29 16.32
CA LYS A 516 -7.04 15.51 16.22
C LYS A 516 -5.55 15.19 16.12
N ALA A 517 -5.03 14.32 16.99
CA ALA A 517 -3.63 13.89 16.93
C ALA A 517 -3.27 13.18 15.60
N ASP A 518 -4.15 12.32 15.09
CA ASP A 518 -3.97 11.65 13.80
C ASP A 518 -3.98 12.64 12.62
N GLN A 519 -4.80 13.70 12.70
CA GLN A 519 -4.87 14.76 11.69
C GLN A 519 -3.60 15.63 11.73
N ASP A 520 -3.16 16.07 12.91
CA ASP A 520 -1.93 16.85 13.07
C ASP A 520 -0.70 16.06 12.56
N ALA A 521 -0.64 14.75 12.80
CA ALA A 521 0.38 13.87 12.26
C ALA A 521 0.36 13.80 10.72
N ARG A 522 -0.83 13.74 10.10
CA ARG A 522 -0.97 13.78 8.63
C ARG A 522 -0.50 15.11 8.05
N ASP A 523 -0.88 16.21 8.68
CA ASP A 523 -0.54 17.56 8.21
C ASP A 523 0.97 17.84 8.33
N SER A 524 1.62 17.37 9.40
CA SER A 524 3.09 17.42 9.53
C SER A 524 3.79 16.63 8.43
N LEU A 525 3.29 15.43 8.09
CA LEU A 525 3.88 14.58 7.07
C LEU A 525 3.69 15.14 5.65
N ASN A 526 2.56 15.83 5.40
CA ASN A 526 2.32 16.53 4.14
C ASN A 526 3.27 17.73 3.97
N LYS A 527 3.53 18.51 5.02
CA LYS A 527 4.53 19.60 4.99
C LYS A 527 5.92 19.09 4.60
N VAL A 528 6.37 17.98 5.21
CA VAL A 528 7.67 17.36 4.87
C VAL A 528 7.73 16.89 3.41
N LYS A 529 6.62 16.36 2.87
CA LYS A 529 6.55 15.94 1.46
C LYS A 529 6.63 17.11 0.49
N GLU A 530 5.93 18.21 0.79
CA GLU A 530 5.98 19.41 -0.04
C GLU A 530 7.38 20.02 -0.05
N GLU A 531 8.05 20.06 1.10
CA GLU A 531 9.43 20.53 1.20
C GLU A 531 10.40 19.63 0.42
N ALA A 532 10.27 18.31 0.55
CA ALA A 532 11.07 17.35 -0.23
C ALA A 532 10.83 17.48 -1.75
N LYS A 533 9.59 17.74 -2.18
CA LYS A 533 9.25 17.99 -3.58
C LYS A 533 9.90 19.28 -4.08
N ARG A 534 9.83 20.38 -3.31
CA ARG A 534 10.51 21.65 -3.63
C ARG A 534 12.02 21.47 -3.76
N GLN A 535 12.64 20.71 -2.84
CA GLN A 535 14.07 20.40 -2.92
C GLN A 535 14.41 19.55 -4.15
N GLN A 536 13.58 18.56 -4.49
CA GLN A 536 13.76 17.73 -5.67
C GLN A 536 13.65 18.54 -6.97
N ASP A 537 12.67 19.44 -7.06
CA ASP A 537 12.47 20.31 -8.22
C ASP A 537 13.60 21.34 -8.35
N ALA A 538 14.13 21.86 -7.24
CA ALA A 538 15.34 22.70 -7.24
C ALA A 538 16.58 21.95 -7.74
N ILE A 539 16.75 20.67 -7.35
CA ILE A 539 17.84 19.80 -7.85
C ILE A 539 17.68 19.52 -9.35
N LYS A 540 16.46 19.26 -9.83
CA LYS A 540 16.19 19.09 -11.28
C LYS A 540 16.52 20.36 -12.06
N LYS A 541 16.14 21.52 -11.55
CA LYS A 541 16.42 22.81 -12.19
C LYS A 541 17.93 23.10 -12.26
N ARG A 542 18.69 22.75 -11.22
CA ARG A 542 20.17 22.82 -11.24
C ARG A 542 20.81 21.82 -12.20
N LYS A 543 20.26 20.60 -12.34
CA LYS A 543 20.74 19.63 -13.33
C LYS A 543 20.52 20.09 -14.76
N LEU A 544 19.34 20.62 -15.09
CA LEU A 544 19.05 21.18 -16.41
C LEU A 544 19.95 22.37 -16.77
N ALA A 545 20.38 23.15 -15.76
CA ALA A 545 21.34 24.24 -15.97
C ALA A 545 22.78 23.74 -16.18
N LEU A 546 23.17 22.60 -15.59
CA LEU A 546 24.48 21.96 -15.80
C LEU A 546 24.54 21.19 -17.13
N ASP A 547 23.42 20.61 -17.58
CA ASP A 547 23.31 19.96 -18.89
C ASP A 547 23.41 20.98 -20.06
N ALA A 548 23.25 22.28 -19.79
CA ALA A 548 23.36 23.36 -20.78
C ALA A 548 24.81 23.76 -21.12
N GLU A 549 25.82 23.30 -20.38
CA GLU A 549 27.24 23.42 -20.73
C GLU A 549 27.72 22.17 -21.50
N GLU A 550 26.93 21.73 -22.48
CA GLU A 550 27.26 20.55 -23.27
C GLU A 550 28.58 20.76 -24.04
N THR A 551 29.54 19.87 -23.81
CA THR A 551 30.89 20.00 -24.37
C THR A 551 30.85 19.91 -25.90
N LYS A 552 31.29 20.96 -26.58
CA LYS A 552 31.12 21.17 -28.04
C LYS A 552 31.60 20.00 -28.91
N LEU A 553 32.58 19.22 -28.46
CA LEU A 553 33.09 18.05 -29.18
C LEU A 553 32.01 16.96 -29.35
N TYR A 554 31.17 16.76 -28.34
CA TYR A 554 30.17 15.70 -28.34
C TYR A 554 28.95 16.03 -29.22
N THR A 555 28.73 17.30 -29.52
CA THR A 555 27.61 17.79 -30.33
C THR A 555 28.04 18.28 -31.72
N ALA A 556 29.34 18.29 -32.03
CA ALA A 556 29.85 18.71 -33.32
C ALA A 556 29.22 17.88 -34.46
N ASP A 557 28.54 18.57 -35.38
CA ASP A 557 28.12 18.00 -36.66
C ASP A 557 29.31 18.02 -37.61
N LEU A 558 29.77 16.83 -38.02
CA LEU A 558 30.99 16.66 -38.78
C LEU A 558 30.65 16.15 -40.16
N GLN A 559 30.70 17.06 -41.13
CA GLN A 559 30.50 16.70 -42.52
C GLN A 559 31.61 15.73 -42.99
N PRO A 560 31.29 14.67 -43.75
CA PRO A 560 32.27 13.70 -44.24
C PRO A 560 33.39 14.32 -45.08
N THR A 561 33.15 15.49 -45.66
CA THR A 561 34.12 16.29 -46.41
C THR A 561 35.24 16.86 -45.55
N VAL A 562 34.99 17.07 -44.26
CA VAL A 562 35.94 17.63 -43.30
C VAL A 562 36.62 16.52 -42.51
N VAL A 563 35.82 15.62 -41.94
CA VAL A 563 36.31 14.46 -41.19
C VAL A 563 35.89 13.20 -41.94
N PRO A 564 36.85 12.49 -42.59
CA PRO A 564 36.52 11.35 -43.41
C PRO A 564 35.83 10.24 -42.62
N LEU A 565 34.85 9.60 -43.26
CA LEU A 565 34.22 8.39 -42.73
C LEU A 565 35.23 7.23 -42.67
N VAL A 566 35.03 6.35 -41.70
CA VAL A 566 35.72 5.06 -41.64
C VAL A 566 35.39 4.26 -42.90
N LYS A 567 36.41 3.63 -43.49
CA LYS A 567 36.24 2.84 -44.72
C LYS A 567 35.44 1.56 -44.40
N ALA A 568 34.33 1.37 -45.12
CA ALA A 568 33.62 0.09 -45.14
C ALA A 568 34.44 -0.94 -45.95
N VAL A 569 34.54 -2.18 -45.43
CA VAL A 569 35.16 -3.29 -46.14
C VAL A 569 34.13 -4.40 -46.39
N GLU A 570 34.06 -4.86 -47.63
CA GLU A 570 33.06 -5.83 -48.09
C GLU A 570 33.35 -7.26 -47.62
N GLN A 571 34.63 -7.61 -47.47
CA GLN A 571 35.07 -8.95 -47.11
C GLN A 571 36.05 -8.96 -45.94
N LEU A 572 36.00 -10.07 -45.20
CA LEU A 572 36.71 -10.29 -43.96
C LEU A 572 38.17 -10.68 -44.24
N GLY A 573 39.09 -9.75 -43.96
CA GLY A 573 40.52 -9.97 -44.15
C GLY A 573 41.19 -8.75 -44.77
N ALA A 574 41.34 -7.69 -43.96
CA ALA A 574 42.09 -6.52 -44.38
C ALA A 574 43.50 -6.93 -44.84
N GLU A 575 43.86 -6.60 -46.09
CA GLU A 575 45.20 -6.85 -46.62
C GLU A 575 46.10 -5.63 -46.43
N GLY A 576 47.38 -5.87 -46.16
CA GLY A 576 48.41 -4.82 -46.10
C GLY A 576 48.15 -3.73 -45.06
N ASP A 577 48.16 -2.47 -45.52
CA ASP A 577 48.14 -1.26 -44.68
C ASP A 577 46.79 -0.94 -44.02
N GLN A 578 45.74 -1.70 -44.30
CA GLN A 578 44.41 -1.47 -43.73
C GLN A 578 44.39 -1.59 -42.20
N TRP A 579 45.28 -2.39 -41.61
CA TRP A 579 45.42 -2.53 -40.15
C TRP A 579 45.98 -1.29 -39.44
N LYS A 580 46.45 -0.29 -40.22
CA LYS A 580 46.91 1.00 -39.69
C LYS A 580 45.76 1.97 -39.45
N PHE A 581 44.56 1.73 -39.97
CA PHE A 581 43.44 2.65 -39.84
C PHE A 581 42.19 1.93 -39.33
N PRO A 582 41.26 2.65 -38.66
CA PRO A 582 39.95 2.11 -38.38
C PRO A 582 39.24 1.72 -39.66
N TRP A 583 38.51 0.61 -39.63
CA TRP A 583 37.66 0.13 -40.70
C TRP A 583 36.40 -0.52 -40.10
N LEU A 584 35.34 -0.60 -40.90
CA LEU A 584 34.06 -1.14 -40.47
C LEU A 584 33.54 -2.18 -41.46
N VAL A 585 32.74 -3.12 -40.96
CA VAL A 585 32.01 -4.11 -41.77
C VAL A 585 30.53 -3.89 -41.52
N GLU A 586 29.77 -3.67 -42.61
CA GLU A 586 28.33 -3.52 -42.60
C GLU A 586 27.66 -4.77 -43.15
N GLY A 587 26.47 -5.12 -42.66
CA GLY A 587 25.64 -6.17 -43.25
C GLY A 587 26.29 -7.56 -43.27
N ASN A 588 27.10 -7.90 -42.26
CA ASN A 588 27.80 -9.19 -42.23
C ASN A 588 26.84 -10.32 -41.85
N GLU A 589 26.34 -11.06 -42.84
CA GLU A 589 25.43 -12.20 -42.62
C GLU A 589 26.02 -13.26 -41.70
N GLN A 590 27.34 -13.48 -41.74
CA GLN A 590 27.98 -14.43 -40.84
C GLN A 590 27.94 -13.95 -39.40
N LEU A 591 28.08 -12.64 -39.15
CA LEU A 591 27.91 -12.07 -37.82
C LEU A 591 26.51 -12.38 -37.30
N GLU A 592 25.48 -12.11 -38.12
CA GLU A 592 24.10 -12.38 -37.75
C GLU A 592 23.87 -13.86 -37.45
N LEU A 593 24.42 -14.75 -38.28
CA LEU A 593 24.34 -16.20 -38.11
C LEU A 593 24.99 -16.66 -36.79
N GLN A 594 26.21 -16.18 -36.49
CA GLN A 594 26.90 -16.54 -35.26
C GLN A 594 26.15 -16.04 -34.03
N PHE A 595 25.59 -14.83 -34.09
CA PHE A 595 24.81 -14.27 -33.00
C PHE A 595 23.39 -14.85 -32.91
N ALA A 596 22.91 -15.56 -33.92
CA ALA A 596 21.68 -16.36 -33.88
C ALA A 596 21.84 -17.70 -33.14
N ASP A 597 23.07 -18.07 -32.72
CA ASP A 597 23.31 -19.27 -31.93
C ASP A 597 22.44 -19.29 -30.65
N ALA A 598 21.88 -20.46 -30.33
CA ALA A 598 20.93 -20.62 -29.24
C ALA A 598 21.49 -20.23 -27.86
N VAL A 599 22.79 -20.43 -27.63
CA VAL A 599 23.46 -20.06 -26.37
C VAL A 599 23.55 -18.54 -26.26
N LEU A 600 23.96 -17.86 -27.32
CA LEU A 600 24.06 -16.39 -27.36
C LEU A 600 22.68 -15.73 -27.30
N GLN A 601 21.68 -16.27 -28.02
CA GLN A 601 20.29 -15.79 -28.00
C GLN A 601 19.66 -15.85 -26.60
N LYS A 602 20.10 -16.79 -25.75
CA LYS A 602 19.67 -16.85 -24.34
C LYS A 602 20.47 -15.90 -23.44
N ALA A 603 21.77 -15.77 -23.67
CA ALA A 603 22.67 -14.98 -22.83
C ALA A 603 22.49 -13.47 -23.01
N LEU A 604 22.35 -12.99 -24.24
CA LEU A 604 22.33 -11.56 -24.56
C LEU A 604 21.12 -10.80 -23.99
N PRO A 605 19.87 -11.29 -24.06
CA PRO A 605 18.74 -10.63 -23.41
C PRO A 605 18.86 -10.60 -21.88
N THR A 606 19.46 -11.65 -21.30
CA THR A 606 19.75 -11.71 -19.87
C THR A 606 20.75 -10.62 -19.49
N TRP A 607 21.84 -10.49 -20.23
CA TRP A 607 22.81 -9.40 -20.09
C TRP A 607 22.14 -8.03 -20.26
N ALA A 608 21.30 -7.87 -21.29
CA ALA A 608 20.61 -6.61 -21.57
C ALA A 608 19.79 -6.12 -20.37
N SER A 609 19.11 -7.04 -19.70
CA SER A 609 18.35 -6.76 -18.49
C SER A 609 19.25 -6.43 -17.29
N GLN A 610 20.37 -7.14 -17.14
CA GLN A 610 21.32 -6.95 -16.05
C GLN A 610 22.03 -5.60 -16.12
N TYR A 611 22.61 -5.23 -17.26
CA TYR A 611 23.35 -3.98 -17.36
C TYR A 611 22.41 -2.78 -17.20
N LYS A 612 21.18 -2.85 -17.74
CA LYS A 612 20.18 -1.78 -17.55
C LYS A 612 19.82 -1.60 -16.07
N LYS A 613 19.67 -2.71 -15.34
CA LYS A 613 19.46 -2.67 -13.89
C LYS A 613 20.66 -2.06 -13.17
N LEU A 614 21.88 -2.41 -13.56
CA LEU A 614 23.10 -1.86 -12.98
C LEU A 614 23.22 -0.35 -13.25
N LEU A 615 22.95 0.12 -14.46
CA LEU A 615 22.92 1.54 -14.81
C LEU A 615 21.88 2.31 -13.99
N ASN A 616 20.70 1.73 -13.75
CA ASN A 616 19.66 2.37 -12.93
C ASN A 616 19.99 2.38 -11.43
N GLN A 617 20.75 1.39 -10.94
CA GLN A 617 21.13 1.26 -9.53
C GLN A 617 22.36 2.08 -9.17
N SER A 618 23.31 2.15 -10.09
CA SER A 618 24.45 3.03 -9.96
C SER A 618 23.95 4.46 -10.16
N LYS A 619 24.16 5.32 -9.15
CA LYS A 619 24.02 6.79 -9.23
C LYS A 619 24.71 7.30 -10.52
N PRO A 620 24.52 8.57 -10.97
CA PRO A 620 25.03 9.11 -12.26
C PRO A 620 26.55 8.98 -12.56
N LYS A 621 27.33 8.28 -11.73
CA LYS A 621 28.75 8.00 -11.89
C LYS A 621 29.08 6.90 -12.92
N VAL A 622 28.16 6.01 -13.27
CA VAL A 622 28.44 4.90 -14.20
C VAL A 622 27.57 5.02 -15.45
N SER A 623 28.21 5.30 -16.59
CA SER A 623 27.56 5.42 -17.89
C SER A 623 27.86 4.24 -18.83
N ILE A 624 28.81 3.37 -18.46
CA ILE A 624 29.16 2.17 -19.20
C ILE A 624 29.36 1.00 -18.22
N VAL A 625 28.83 -0.17 -18.57
CA VAL A 625 28.98 -1.41 -17.80
C VAL A 625 29.62 -2.45 -18.72
N THR A 626 30.67 -3.11 -18.25
CA THR A 626 31.33 -4.18 -18.99
C THR A 626 31.33 -5.47 -18.20
N TYR A 627 31.17 -6.60 -18.87
CA TYR A 627 31.16 -7.93 -18.25
C TYR A 627 31.91 -8.94 -19.13
N PRO A 628 32.79 -9.78 -18.59
CA PRO A 628 33.46 -10.80 -19.39
C PRO A 628 32.43 -11.88 -19.79
N LEU A 629 32.29 -12.14 -21.08
CA LEU A 629 31.42 -13.18 -21.60
C LEU A 629 31.94 -14.54 -21.14
N GLU A 630 31.11 -15.33 -20.47
CA GLU A 630 31.50 -16.64 -19.95
C GLU A 630 31.42 -17.73 -21.02
N GLU A 631 32.12 -18.85 -20.81
CA GLU A 631 32.13 -19.96 -21.76
C GLU A 631 30.73 -20.54 -22.02
N LYS A 632 29.95 -20.77 -20.95
CA LYS A 632 28.54 -21.19 -21.03
C LYS A 632 27.59 -20.15 -21.65
N GLN A 633 28.06 -18.93 -21.88
CA GLN A 633 27.30 -17.85 -22.52
C GLN A 633 27.66 -17.70 -24.01
N GLY A 634 28.48 -18.61 -24.57
CA GLY A 634 28.85 -18.58 -25.98
C GLY A 634 30.14 -17.80 -26.25
N ARG A 635 31.01 -17.58 -25.25
CA ARG A 635 32.32 -16.94 -25.44
C ARG A 635 33.12 -17.58 -26.57
N LYS A 636 33.17 -18.91 -26.61
CA LYS A 636 33.95 -19.66 -27.60
C LYS A 636 33.51 -19.34 -29.03
N ILE A 637 32.20 -19.30 -29.27
CA ILE A 637 31.59 -18.96 -30.58
C ILE A 637 32.03 -17.56 -31.01
N VAL A 638 31.89 -16.56 -30.12
CA VAL A 638 32.27 -15.18 -30.43
C VAL A 638 33.79 -15.07 -30.64
N ASN A 639 34.59 -15.77 -29.84
CA ASN A 639 36.04 -15.71 -29.94
C ASN A 639 36.55 -16.38 -31.23
N GLU A 640 36.02 -17.54 -31.60
CA GLU A 640 36.34 -18.22 -32.86
C GLU A 640 35.96 -17.37 -34.07
N TYR A 641 34.76 -16.79 -34.05
CA TYR A 641 34.34 -15.86 -35.10
C TYR A 641 35.27 -14.65 -35.19
N LEU A 642 35.55 -13.99 -34.06
CA LEU A 642 36.44 -12.82 -34.05
C LEU A 642 37.89 -13.18 -34.43
N ALA A 643 38.35 -14.39 -34.11
CA ALA A 643 39.68 -14.88 -34.48
C ALA A 643 39.87 -14.97 -36.00
N THR A 644 38.78 -15.15 -36.77
CA THR A 644 38.86 -15.09 -38.25
C THR A 644 39.32 -13.72 -38.76
N PHE A 645 39.11 -12.65 -37.97
CA PHE A 645 39.59 -11.29 -38.26
C PHE A 645 41.01 -11.05 -37.72
N MET A 646 41.34 -11.68 -36.60
CA MET A 646 42.58 -11.43 -35.86
C MET A 646 43.75 -12.31 -36.32
N LYS A 647 43.90 -12.55 -37.63
CA LYS A 647 44.92 -13.47 -38.19
C LYS A 647 46.37 -13.10 -37.84
N LYS A 648 46.62 -11.83 -37.50
CA LYS A 648 47.94 -11.30 -37.09
C LYS A 648 48.04 -11.02 -35.59
N ALA A 649 47.13 -11.55 -34.78
CA ALA A 649 47.22 -11.35 -33.34
C ALA A 649 48.51 -11.94 -32.78
N VAL A 650 49.25 -11.12 -32.04
CA VAL A 650 50.46 -11.54 -31.33
C VAL A 650 50.08 -12.31 -30.07
N ASP A 651 50.70 -13.47 -29.90
CA ASP A 651 50.60 -14.26 -28.68
C ASP A 651 51.39 -13.57 -27.55
N ILE A 652 50.69 -13.18 -26.49
CA ILE A 652 51.26 -12.57 -25.28
C ILE A 652 51.07 -13.43 -24.04
N SER A 653 50.87 -14.75 -24.21
CA SER A 653 50.64 -15.71 -23.11
C SER A 653 51.74 -15.71 -22.05
N GLU A 654 52.98 -15.38 -22.44
CA GLU A 654 54.13 -15.27 -21.55
C GLU A 654 54.07 -14.05 -20.62
N VAL A 655 53.24 -13.04 -20.93
CA VAL A 655 53.06 -11.85 -20.10
C VAL A 655 52.06 -12.15 -18.98
N THR A 656 52.31 -11.65 -17.77
CA THR A 656 51.40 -11.83 -16.63
C THR A 656 49.98 -11.32 -16.94
N GLY A 657 49.01 -12.25 -16.96
CA GLY A 657 47.61 -11.96 -17.32
C GLY A 657 47.31 -12.00 -18.83
N GLY A 658 48.31 -12.26 -19.66
CA GLY A 658 48.20 -12.38 -21.12
C GLY A 658 47.22 -13.45 -21.59
N PRO A 659 47.25 -14.69 -21.08
CA PRO A 659 46.30 -15.74 -21.47
C PRO A 659 44.84 -15.31 -21.25
N ASN A 660 44.55 -14.71 -20.09
CA ASN A 660 43.22 -14.20 -19.78
C ASN A 660 42.83 -13.05 -20.72
N PHE A 661 43.74 -12.13 -21.02
CA PHE A 661 43.48 -11.04 -21.98
C PHE A 661 43.14 -11.57 -23.38
N MET A 662 43.90 -12.55 -23.86
CA MET A 662 43.71 -13.17 -25.19
C MET A 662 42.47 -14.05 -25.29
N ASP A 663 41.97 -14.59 -24.18
CA ASP A 663 40.74 -15.40 -24.18
C ASP A 663 39.47 -14.57 -23.89
N THR A 664 39.59 -13.42 -23.22
CA THR A 664 38.40 -12.66 -22.78
C THR A 664 37.71 -11.93 -23.93
N VAL A 665 36.41 -12.17 -24.10
CA VAL A 665 35.49 -11.31 -24.85
C VAL A 665 34.67 -10.52 -23.83
N TRP A 666 34.52 -9.21 -24.03
CA TRP A 666 33.77 -8.35 -23.11
C TRP A 666 32.43 -7.98 -23.70
N LEU A 667 31.34 -8.28 -22.99
CA LEU A 667 30.07 -7.60 -23.18
C LEU A 667 30.20 -6.16 -22.68
N TYR A 668 29.58 -5.22 -23.38
CA TYR A 668 29.46 -3.84 -22.94
C TYR A 668 28.02 -3.38 -23.07
N GLY A 669 27.57 -2.54 -22.14
CA GLY A 669 26.27 -1.90 -22.14
C GLY A 669 26.43 -0.42 -21.78
N VAL A 670 25.79 0.45 -22.54
CA VAL A 670 26.03 1.89 -22.53
C VAL A 670 24.74 2.63 -22.22
N ALA A 671 24.79 3.65 -21.36
CA ALA A 671 23.67 4.54 -21.11
C ALA A 671 23.42 5.44 -22.33
N GLY A 672 22.16 5.79 -22.63
CA GLY A 672 21.83 6.61 -23.80
C GLY A 672 22.47 8.01 -23.81
N ASN A 673 22.82 8.53 -22.63
CA ASN A 673 23.55 9.79 -22.45
C ASN A 673 25.08 9.59 -22.27
N HIS A 674 25.62 8.40 -22.53
CA HIS A 674 27.05 8.17 -22.41
C HIS A 674 27.83 9.01 -23.41
N ARG A 675 28.77 9.77 -22.90
CA ARG A 675 29.79 10.49 -23.65
C ARG A 675 31.12 10.18 -22.99
N SER A 676 32.11 9.76 -23.75
CA SER A 676 33.46 9.57 -23.22
C SER A 676 34.51 9.92 -24.26
N MET A 677 35.70 10.27 -23.77
CA MET A 677 36.90 10.38 -24.57
C MET A 677 38.01 9.64 -23.82
N ALA A 678 38.51 8.56 -24.40
CA ALA A 678 39.49 7.70 -23.77
C ALA A 678 40.31 6.93 -24.81
N PHE A 679 41.50 6.50 -24.38
CA PHE A 679 42.23 5.47 -25.11
C PHE A 679 41.58 4.10 -24.93
N LEU A 680 41.85 3.20 -25.86
CA LEU A 680 41.42 1.81 -25.74
C LEU A 680 42.11 1.14 -24.53
N PRO A 681 41.48 0.12 -23.92
CA PRO A 681 42.07 -0.62 -22.80
C PRO A 681 43.46 -1.16 -23.16
N ASN A 682 44.44 -0.93 -22.28
CA ASN A 682 45.85 -1.26 -22.50
C ASN A 682 46.45 -0.70 -23.80
N PHE A 683 45.81 0.32 -24.40
CA PHE A 683 46.13 0.85 -25.73
C PHE A 683 46.11 -0.20 -26.85
N ALA A 684 45.52 -1.37 -26.60
CA ALA A 684 45.46 -2.46 -27.55
C ALA A 684 44.52 -2.13 -28.72
N SER A 685 44.70 -2.84 -29.84
CA SER A 685 43.71 -2.83 -30.91
C SER A 685 42.40 -3.44 -30.40
N GLN A 686 41.28 -2.99 -30.93
CA GLN A 686 39.97 -3.42 -30.47
C GLN A 686 39.01 -3.65 -31.63
N THR A 687 38.35 -4.80 -31.60
CA THR A 687 37.20 -5.10 -32.44
C THR A 687 35.93 -4.95 -31.60
N ARG A 688 34.96 -4.19 -32.07
CA ARG A 688 33.65 -3.99 -31.44
C ARG A 688 32.55 -4.45 -32.37
N VAL A 689 31.61 -5.21 -31.82
CA VAL A 689 30.36 -5.59 -32.48
C VAL A 689 29.21 -4.91 -31.75
N GLN A 690 28.29 -4.34 -32.50
CA GLN A 690 27.08 -3.74 -31.95
C GLN A 690 25.88 -4.67 -32.17
N LEU A 691 25.20 -5.01 -31.08
CA LEU A 691 24.10 -5.98 -31.11
C LEU A 691 22.73 -5.30 -31.03
N MET A 692 22.64 -4.20 -30.27
CA MET A 692 21.43 -3.38 -30.15
C MET A 692 21.81 -1.92 -29.89
N GLY A 693 21.06 -0.97 -30.44
CA GLY A 693 21.34 0.47 -30.31
C GLY A 693 22.39 0.96 -31.31
N GLU A 694 22.90 2.17 -31.08
CA GLU A 694 23.81 2.86 -31.99
C GLU A 694 24.83 3.71 -31.20
N ASN A 695 26.09 3.67 -31.62
CA ASN A 695 27.15 4.48 -31.03
C ASN A 695 27.90 5.24 -32.12
N ARG A 696 28.03 6.56 -31.96
CA ARG A 696 28.88 7.40 -32.80
C ARG A 696 30.29 7.40 -32.23
N PHE A 697 31.26 7.19 -33.11
CA PHE A 697 32.69 7.20 -32.79
C PHE A 697 33.39 8.30 -33.59
N LEU A 698 34.21 9.08 -32.90
CA LEU A 698 35.19 9.99 -33.49
C LEU A 698 36.56 9.57 -32.97
N MET A 699 37.46 9.23 -33.89
CA MET A 699 38.72 8.55 -33.59
C MET A 699 39.88 9.37 -34.12
N PHE A 700 40.85 9.64 -33.24
CA PHE A 700 42.04 10.42 -33.54
C PHE A 700 43.28 9.54 -33.45
N GLU A 701 44.13 9.59 -34.46
CA GLU A 701 45.46 9.01 -34.35
C GLU A 701 46.30 9.92 -33.46
N TRP A 702 46.73 9.42 -32.30
CA TRP A 702 47.34 10.27 -31.27
C TRP A 702 48.60 10.99 -31.75
N ALA A 703 49.44 10.31 -32.54
CA ALA A 703 50.70 10.86 -33.02
C ALA A 703 50.48 12.08 -33.93
N THR A 704 49.51 12.02 -34.85
CA THR A 704 49.24 13.13 -35.76
C THR A 704 48.37 14.21 -35.11
N LEU A 705 47.49 13.85 -34.18
CA LEU A 705 46.74 14.82 -33.37
C LEU A 705 47.67 15.70 -32.54
N THR A 706 48.63 15.11 -31.83
CA THR A 706 49.56 15.88 -30.99
C THR A 706 50.47 16.79 -31.82
N ALA A 707 50.95 16.31 -32.98
CA ALA A 707 51.69 17.14 -33.93
C ALA A 707 50.84 18.31 -34.44
N ALA A 708 49.60 18.06 -34.85
CA ALA A 708 48.70 19.10 -35.35
C ALA A 708 48.33 20.14 -34.28
N MET A 709 48.10 19.72 -33.03
CA MET A 709 47.85 20.64 -31.91
C MET A 709 49.09 21.48 -31.57
N ALA A 710 50.30 20.92 -31.70
CA ALA A 710 51.53 21.67 -31.52
C ALA A 710 51.74 22.71 -32.64
N GLU A 711 51.44 22.36 -33.89
CA GLU A 711 51.49 23.31 -35.01
C GLU A 711 50.40 24.40 -34.90
N GLU A 712 49.18 24.05 -34.48
CA GLU A 712 48.12 25.02 -34.16
C GLU A 712 48.58 25.99 -33.05
N ALA A 713 49.22 25.49 -32.00
CA ALA A 713 49.74 26.31 -30.91
C ALA A 713 50.84 27.27 -31.39
N LYS A 714 51.81 26.77 -32.18
CA LYS A 714 52.88 27.59 -32.79
C LYS A 714 52.30 28.69 -33.68
N ALA A 715 51.33 28.37 -34.54
CA ALA A 715 50.67 29.35 -35.40
C ALA A 715 49.94 30.43 -34.58
N GLY A 716 49.47 30.10 -33.38
CA GLY A 716 48.85 31.02 -32.43
C GLY A 716 49.82 31.68 -31.43
N GLY A 717 51.13 31.48 -31.54
CA GLY A 717 52.13 32.03 -30.62
C GLY A 717 52.07 31.45 -29.20
N LYS A 718 51.59 30.20 -29.05
CA LYS A 718 51.44 29.50 -27.76
C LYS A 718 52.37 28.30 -27.69
N GLU A 719 52.80 27.97 -26.47
CA GLU A 719 53.53 26.73 -26.20
C GLU A 719 52.64 25.48 -26.35
N PRO A 720 53.18 24.35 -26.82
CA PRO A 720 52.47 23.07 -26.85
C PRO A 720 52.01 22.66 -25.45
N LYS A 721 50.74 22.26 -25.33
CA LYS A 721 50.16 21.81 -24.07
C LYS A 721 50.63 20.39 -23.72
N GLU A 722 50.70 20.08 -22.43
CA GLU A 722 50.83 18.70 -21.97
C GLU A 722 49.59 17.86 -22.30
N MET A 723 49.73 16.54 -22.35
CA MET A 723 48.68 15.61 -22.80
C MET A 723 47.35 15.77 -22.06
N THR A 724 47.34 15.89 -20.73
CA THR A 724 46.10 16.06 -19.97
C THR A 724 45.38 17.35 -20.37
N ALA A 725 46.14 18.44 -20.53
CA ALA A 725 45.63 19.71 -21.00
C ALA A 725 45.20 19.67 -22.47
N MET A 726 45.88 18.90 -23.34
CA MET A 726 45.44 18.67 -24.72
C MET A 726 44.09 17.94 -24.78
N CYS A 727 43.88 16.93 -23.93
CA CYS A 727 42.60 16.24 -23.86
C CYS A 727 41.48 17.16 -23.38
N GLU A 728 41.67 17.93 -22.30
CA GLU A 728 40.66 18.89 -21.84
C GLU A 728 40.38 19.99 -22.88
N ASP A 729 41.41 20.44 -23.59
CA ASP A 729 41.28 21.39 -24.68
C ASP A 729 40.49 20.80 -25.86
N LEU A 730 40.76 19.56 -26.24
CA LEU A 730 40.07 18.88 -27.33
C LEU A 730 38.58 18.70 -27.03
N LYS A 731 38.19 18.46 -25.77
CA LYS A 731 36.77 18.42 -25.37
C LYS A 731 36.03 19.70 -25.77
N THR A 732 36.68 20.85 -25.72
CA THR A 732 36.06 22.13 -26.10
C THR A 732 35.98 22.37 -27.62
N ALA A 733 36.57 21.49 -28.43
CA ALA A 733 36.62 21.67 -29.88
C ALA A 733 35.23 21.54 -30.53
N ASN A 734 34.87 22.50 -31.39
CA ASN A 734 33.71 22.44 -32.26
C ASN A 734 34.10 21.93 -33.66
N ALA A 735 33.13 21.86 -34.57
CA ALA A 735 33.34 21.42 -35.95
C ALA A 735 34.44 22.23 -36.68
N ASP A 736 34.46 23.56 -36.52
CA ASP A 736 35.45 24.44 -37.16
C ASP A 736 36.87 24.16 -36.67
N ARG A 737 37.03 23.99 -35.35
CA ARG A 737 38.34 23.66 -34.77
C ARG A 737 38.82 22.30 -35.22
N LEU A 738 37.94 21.30 -35.28
CA LEU A 738 38.29 19.98 -35.81
C LEU A 738 38.71 20.06 -37.27
N ALA A 739 38.05 20.88 -38.09
CA ALA A 739 38.48 21.17 -39.46
C ALA A 739 39.87 21.81 -39.50
N GLY A 740 40.16 22.74 -38.58
CA GLY A 740 41.48 23.34 -38.40
C GLY A 740 42.56 22.31 -38.08
N LEU A 741 42.31 21.42 -37.11
CA LEU A 741 43.25 20.36 -36.74
C LEU A 741 43.53 19.40 -37.91
N VAL A 742 42.53 19.06 -38.72
CA VAL A 742 42.74 18.26 -39.94
C VAL A 742 43.62 19.00 -40.95
N LYS A 743 43.44 20.32 -41.12
CA LYS A 743 44.31 21.16 -41.97
C LYS A 743 45.75 21.19 -41.47
N TYR A 744 45.96 21.15 -40.15
CA TYR A 744 47.29 21.02 -39.53
C TYR A 744 47.83 19.57 -39.52
N GLY A 745 47.15 18.64 -40.20
CA GLY A 745 47.65 17.27 -40.41
C GLY A 745 47.13 16.23 -39.42
N ALA A 746 46.13 16.53 -38.59
CA ALA A 746 45.54 15.52 -37.69
C ALA A 746 44.80 14.43 -38.49
N THR A 747 45.12 13.16 -38.23
CA THR A 747 44.36 12.03 -38.78
C THR A 747 43.12 11.80 -37.92
N VAL A 748 41.95 12.13 -38.47
CA VAL A 748 40.66 11.92 -37.80
C VAL A 748 39.75 11.05 -38.66
N ARG A 749 39.01 10.14 -38.03
CA ARG A 749 37.99 9.28 -38.65
C ARG A 749 36.71 9.27 -37.83
N GLN A 750 35.57 9.20 -38.50
CA GLN A 750 34.28 9.08 -37.82
C GLN A 750 33.44 7.92 -38.38
N CYS A 751 32.64 7.31 -37.52
CA CYS A 751 31.63 6.34 -37.94
C CYS A 751 30.48 6.26 -36.94
N THR A 752 29.38 5.70 -37.42
CA THR A 752 28.23 5.36 -36.60
C THR A 752 28.09 3.84 -36.59
N LEU A 753 28.36 3.22 -35.46
CA LEU A 753 28.27 1.78 -35.29
C LEU A 753 26.83 1.38 -34.95
N LYS A 754 26.13 0.80 -35.93
CA LYS A 754 24.74 0.33 -35.80
C LYS A 754 24.67 -1.17 -35.53
N LYS A 755 23.48 -1.66 -35.21
CA LYS A 755 23.21 -3.10 -35.05
C LYS A 755 23.79 -3.92 -36.20
N ASN A 756 24.43 -5.04 -35.87
CA ASN A 756 25.07 -6.00 -36.77
C ASN A 756 26.24 -5.42 -37.58
N MET A 757 26.83 -4.32 -37.09
CA MET A 757 28.10 -3.82 -37.61
C MET A 757 29.27 -4.22 -36.72
N LEU A 758 30.43 -4.34 -37.34
CA LEU A 758 31.71 -4.58 -36.67
C LEU A 758 32.66 -3.42 -36.98
N LEU A 759 33.28 -2.87 -35.95
CA LEU A 759 34.29 -1.81 -36.04
C LEU A 759 35.63 -2.32 -35.50
N PHE A 760 36.68 -2.14 -36.29
CA PHE A 760 38.06 -2.30 -35.83
C PHE A 760 38.69 -0.93 -35.55
N ILE A 761 39.39 -0.84 -34.43
CA ILE A 761 40.14 0.34 -34.02
C ILE A 761 41.59 -0.09 -33.74
N PRO A 762 42.59 0.49 -34.43
CA PRO A 762 43.99 0.14 -34.20
C PRO A 762 44.51 0.63 -32.84
N THR A 763 45.64 0.06 -32.45
CA THR A 763 46.44 0.50 -31.30
C THR A 763 46.84 1.98 -31.41
N GLY A 764 46.80 2.70 -30.29
CA GLY A 764 47.27 4.09 -30.20
C GLY A 764 46.29 5.17 -30.66
N TRP A 765 45.01 4.83 -30.85
CA TRP A 765 43.96 5.79 -31.19
C TRP A 765 43.24 6.29 -29.93
N LEU A 766 42.97 7.61 -29.90
CA LEU A 766 42.10 8.25 -28.93
C LEU A 766 40.66 8.19 -29.47
N VAL A 767 39.73 7.70 -28.67
CA VAL A 767 38.35 7.44 -29.08
C VAL A 767 37.39 8.32 -28.31
N VAL A 768 36.58 9.08 -29.03
CA VAL A 768 35.40 9.76 -28.53
C VAL A 768 34.19 8.89 -28.86
N GLU A 769 33.48 8.44 -27.82
CA GLU A 769 32.32 7.56 -27.92
C GLU A 769 31.06 8.27 -27.43
N ILE A 770 30.03 8.25 -28.25
CA ILE A 770 28.78 8.99 -28.05
C ILE A 770 27.63 8.03 -28.30
N ALA A 771 26.92 7.63 -27.25
CA ALA A 771 25.76 6.75 -27.38
C ALA A 771 24.54 7.49 -27.92
N SER A 772 23.77 6.85 -28.79
CA SER A 772 22.44 7.34 -29.13
C SER A 772 21.46 7.17 -27.95
N GLU A 773 20.36 7.93 -27.97
CA GLU A 773 19.26 7.83 -27.00
C GLU A 773 18.42 6.55 -27.19
N SER A 774 19.06 5.41 -27.42
CA SER A 774 18.39 4.12 -27.44
C SER A 774 18.08 3.65 -26.01
N PRO A 775 16.88 3.09 -25.75
CA PRO A 775 16.53 2.54 -24.44
C PRO A 775 17.41 1.35 -24.02
N ILE A 776 18.08 0.73 -24.99
CA ILE A 776 19.03 -0.36 -24.83
C ILE A 776 20.16 -0.17 -25.84
N ASN A 777 21.40 -0.08 -25.37
CA ASN A 777 22.60 0.02 -26.21
C ASN A 777 23.68 -0.92 -25.68
N TYR A 778 23.94 -2.02 -26.39
CA TYR A 778 24.93 -3.00 -25.98
C TYR A 778 25.54 -3.75 -27.16
N GLY A 779 26.70 -4.34 -26.89
CA GLY A 779 27.40 -5.19 -27.83
C GLY A 779 28.48 -6.02 -27.14
N CYS A 780 29.44 -6.50 -27.93
CA CYS A 780 30.63 -7.14 -27.41
C CYS A 780 31.90 -6.57 -28.05
N ARG A 781 33.02 -6.69 -27.35
CA ARG A 781 34.32 -6.23 -27.81
C ARG A 781 35.41 -7.22 -27.47
N LYS A 782 36.43 -7.26 -28.33
CA LYS A 782 37.63 -8.06 -28.16
C LYS A 782 38.85 -7.17 -28.37
N SER A 783 39.82 -7.27 -27.46
CA SER A 783 41.08 -6.51 -27.55
C SER A 783 42.22 -7.48 -27.83
N TRP A 784 43.19 -7.03 -28.63
CA TRP A 784 44.30 -7.85 -29.11
C TRP A 784 45.44 -6.94 -29.60
N PHE A 785 46.63 -7.51 -29.83
CA PHE A 785 47.81 -6.75 -30.30
C PHE A 785 48.22 -7.18 -31.70
N ASP A 786 48.55 -6.21 -32.54
CA ASP A 786 48.94 -6.39 -33.94
C ASP A 786 50.40 -5.93 -34.13
N PRO A 787 51.28 -6.74 -34.74
CA PRO A 787 52.69 -6.36 -34.96
C PRO A 787 52.85 -5.12 -35.85
N VAL A 788 51.90 -4.81 -36.73
CA VAL A 788 51.92 -3.62 -37.61
C VAL A 788 51.95 -2.32 -36.80
N ASN A 789 51.49 -2.35 -35.54
CA ASN A 789 51.33 -1.17 -34.69
C ASN A 789 52.41 -1.03 -33.60
N VAL A 790 53.56 -1.72 -33.70
CA VAL A 790 54.68 -1.65 -32.74
C VAL A 790 55.05 -0.22 -32.35
N GLN A 791 55.25 0.66 -33.33
CA GLN A 791 55.70 2.04 -33.08
C GLN A 791 54.63 2.85 -32.32
N ARG A 792 53.35 2.65 -32.66
CA ARG A 792 52.22 3.30 -31.97
C ARG A 792 52.06 2.77 -30.55
N TYR A 793 52.33 1.49 -30.33
CA TYR A 793 52.32 0.92 -28.98
C TYR A 793 53.47 1.48 -28.13
N ALA A 794 54.67 1.62 -28.70
CA ALA A 794 55.79 2.26 -28.03
C ALA A 794 55.48 3.72 -27.63
N ALA A 795 54.82 4.48 -28.51
CA ALA A 795 54.32 5.82 -28.17
C ALA A 795 53.28 5.77 -27.04
N SER A 796 52.39 4.79 -27.04
CA SER A 796 51.36 4.61 -26.01
C SER A 796 51.93 4.33 -24.61
N ILE A 797 53.09 3.68 -24.51
CA ILE A 797 53.79 3.52 -23.21
C ILE A 797 54.23 4.87 -22.66
N LYS A 798 54.67 5.81 -23.51
CA LYS A 798 55.04 7.17 -23.07
C LYS A 798 53.81 7.92 -22.52
N ILE A 799 52.66 7.77 -23.18
CA ILE A 799 51.37 8.29 -22.71
C ILE A 799 50.99 7.67 -21.36
N ALA A 800 51.13 6.35 -21.23
CA ALA A 800 50.82 5.64 -19.99
C ALA A 800 51.70 6.13 -18.82
N LYS A 801 52.98 6.37 -19.06
CA LYS A 801 53.89 6.97 -18.06
C LYS A 801 53.44 8.38 -17.69
N ALA A 802 53.12 9.23 -18.67
CA ALA A 802 52.69 10.61 -18.44
C ALA A 802 51.33 10.72 -17.72
N THR A 803 50.45 9.73 -17.88
CA THR A 803 49.16 9.64 -17.14
C THR A 803 49.30 9.10 -15.72
N GLY A 804 50.50 8.70 -15.30
CA GLY A 804 50.75 8.15 -13.97
C GLY A 804 50.26 6.71 -13.79
N LEU A 805 50.24 5.90 -14.86
CA LEU A 805 49.99 4.46 -14.67
C LEU A 805 51.08 3.84 -13.77
N PRO A 806 50.73 2.89 -12.88
CA PRO A 806 51.70 2.24 -12.01
C PRO A 806 52.83 1.57 -12.80
N ASP A 807 54.05 1.59 -12.27
CA ASP A 807 55.24 0.99 -12.91
C ASP A 807 55.03 -0.48 -13.28
N SER A 808 54.35 -1.27 -12.43
CA SER A 808 54.00 -2.67 -12.75
C SER A 808 53.15 -2.84 -14.03
N SER A 809 52.34 -1.84 -14.38
CA SER A 809 51.57 -1.84 -15.63
C SER A 809 52.43 -1.42 -16.80
N ILE A 810 53.30 -0.43 -16.60
CA ILE A 810 54.29 0.00 -17.58
C ILE A 810 55.25 -1.14 -17.94
N ASP A 811 55.73 -1.91 -16.96
CA ASP A 811 56.61 -3.07 -17.18
C ASP A 811 55.92 -4.15 -18.01
N ARG A 812 54.64 -4.42 -17.73
CA ARG A 812 53.84 -5.34 -18.55
C ARG A 812 53.70 -4.84 -19.97
N MET A 813 53.42 -3.55 -20.17
CA MET A 813 53.35 -2.96 -21.51
C MET A 813 54.71 -3.03 -22.23
N SER A 814 55.82 -2.82 -21.51
CA SER A 814 57.18 -2.95 -22.09
C SER A 814 57.46 -4.38 -22.56
N LYS A 815 57.08 -5.41 -21.78
CA LYS A 815 57.18 -6.81 -22.21
C LYS A 815 56.32 -7.10 -23.44
N ILE A 816 55.10 -6.57 -23.50
CA ILE A 816 54.25 -6.70 -24.70
C ILE A 816 54.93 -6.04 -25.90
N LEU A 817 55.56 -4.88 -25.72
CA LEU A 817 56.30 -4.20 -26.80
C LEU A 817 57.49 -5.03 -27.30
N GLU A 818 58.22 -5.70 -26.42
CA GLU A 818 59.33 -6.60 -26.80
C GLU A 818 58.83 -7.77 -27.66
N ILE A 819 57.72 -8.40 -27.26
CA ILE A 819 57.09 -9.48 -28.03
C ILE A 819 56.62 -8.96 -29.38
N LEU A 820 55.91 -7.81 -29.41
CA LEU A 820 55.44 -7.19 -30.64
C LEU A 820 56.60 -6.86 -31.59
N ALA A 821 57.70 -6.31 -31.06
CA ALA A 821 58.89 -5.98 -31.85
C ALA A 821 59.61 -7.22 -32.38
N LYS A 822 59.58 -8.34 -31.64
CA LYS A 822 60.11 -9.63 -32.08
C LYS A 822 59.25 -10.23 -33.21
N THR A 823 57.93 -10.15 -33.11
CA THR A 823 57.00 -10.68 -34.13
C THR A 823 56.94 -9.80 -35.40
N ALA A 824 57.27 -8.52 -35.29
CA ALA A 824 57.29 -7.59 -36.43
C ALA A 824 58.57 -7.67 -37.28
N ARG A 825 59.64 -8.27 -36.76
CA ARG A 825 60.88 -8.58 -37.49
C ARG A 825 60.73 -9.92 -38.20
#